data_AF-A0A1C4M6U9-F1
#
_entry.id   AF-A0A1C4M6U9-F1
#
_cell.length_a   1.000
_cell.length_b   1.000
_cell.length_c   1.000
_cell.angle_alpha   90.00
_cell.angle_beta   90.00
_cell.angle_gamma   90.00
#
_symmetry.space_group_name_H-M   'P 1'
#
loop_
_entity.id
_entity.type
_entity.pdbx_description
1 polymer ?
#
loop_
_entity_poly.entity_id
_entity_poly.type
_entity_poly.pdbx_seq_one_letter_code
_entity_poly.pdbx_strand_id
1 'polypeptide(L)'
;MRLTSLASRSPARRSLVRTAGAAATAAALIGTALTTVLSQPAMADTITANQGKTTVAQYQGVWNAPPTNLTGGETVDAPEMGNGDVGVAVGGSIDNQTFYLGKNDFFSASSHAIRPLGRIVLAVPGLSGASYHVVQDLAHAQVKGTYVLGGSTLNTTSWVSATENVLVTSMTLSGGGSQNASFTVQNGSGAAPAVSTSGSTLNADVAADGTTGNPLARVASRVIGGSPSISGNKISVTLQPGTTYTFVASALSNLDSSSYQASATSMVSGLAQADVDTLSTAHQNWWSTYWSQSFVQIGDKSVEKSWYGSLYLLACISRGGEYAPGLWGNWITGAMNWNGDYHTNYNYEAPFYAALTTNHIDQMAAYDQPVLDWMTRGQQLAQSNGFQGVLYPVGISPKGTSADTSLHNQKSNAVNLASDMIMRFQQTRDTAYAATVYPYLKQVGLFWQNYLTKDSSGTYNITNDAPQEDNAYPQTNSILSLGLVHLLFQGLTDMSTALNQDAGSRAAWQDIDAHLAPLPTMSRNSQTVFRETSVGTDWVNDSNDIAIQAVYPGSQVGLDSDATTLQTARNTVDQLARWHTDNAPATFYPAAARVGYNPATILSNMHTEAVSDSYNNLGIHHNGGGVENLNVITSGLDEMLLQSFQKDVKVFADWPANSDAKFGDLMAAGDFLISSSIANNSVQYVRAVSQKGGSLVVTNPWPGKSVQVYRNGSDAGTVSGTKITLATSAGETITLAQPGTSYATVQTQLAQPLGSSTGGGTGGTSTSFSSGFESSDPAPSWTDTVDTAGGGNTGVTGINSDSTGPQAGPRTGETSHTGSSSLMYSGSASGTGPHAYLKVYDLSAAPLAVGTAKTLGYWIYPQSNATTPWVPAGSTESTCVAVDLVFTDNSTLRDSGAVDQNGNQIHPAHQCGHLTLDTWNHVTVNLATKNANKQIARILVGYDHPGGAGGYRGYVDDLSIG
;
A
#
# COMPACT_ATOMS: atom_id res chain seq x y z
N MET A 1 -23.32 -45.03 -27.52
CA MET A 1 -22.42 -44.72 -28.65
C MET A 1 -21.64 -43.47 -28.28
N ARG A 2 -20.32 -43.62 -28.13
CA ARG A 2 -19.35 -42.60 -27.68
C ARG A 2 -19.34 -41.36 -28.58
N LEU A 3 -19.10 -40.18 -27.99
CA LEU A 3 -18.07 -39.23 -28.45
C LEU A 3 -17.76 -38.17 -27.39
N THR A 4 -16.48 -38.17 -27.02
CA THR A 4 -15.71 -37.27 -26.15
C THR A 4 -15.29 -35.99 -26.88
N SER A 5 -15.25 -34.83 -26.22
CA SER A 5 -14.23 -33.81 -26.49
C SER A 5 -13.82 -33.09 -25.21
N LEU A 6 -12.53 -33.23 -24.88
CA LEU A 6 -11.81 -32.46 -23.87
C LEU A 6 -11.40 -31.11 -24.48
N ALA A 7 -11.58 -30.03 -23.75
CA ALA A 7 -10.98 -28.74 -24.04
C ALA A 7 -9.82 -28.51 -23.06
N SER A 8 -8.59 -28.67 -23.52
CA SER A 8 -7.38 -28.17 -22.87
C SER A 8 -7.17 -26.71 -23.29
N ARG A 9 -7.17 -25.80 -22.32
CA ARG A 9 -6.64 -24.43 -22.50
C ARG A 9 -5.28 -24.38 -21.80
N SER A 10 -4.24 -24.05 -22.56
CA SER A 10 -2.87 -23.88 -22.11
C SER A 10 -2.58 -22.37 -22.02
N PRO A 11 -1.92 -21.85 -20.96
CA PRO A 11 -1.55 -20.45 -20.89
C PRO A 11 -0.18 -20.24 -21.56
N ALA A 12 -0.13 -19.36 -22.56
CA ALA A 12 1.11 -18.96 -23.21
C ALA A 12 1.84 -17.91 -22.35
N ARG A 13 2.87 -18.33 -21.59
CA ARG A 13 3.90 -17.41 -21.05
C ARG A 13 4.96 -17.16 -22.14
N ARG A 14 5.21 -15.89 -22.47
CA ARG A 14 6.33 -15.47 -23.33
C ARG A 14 7.65 -15.63 -22.56
N SER A 15 8.50 -16.56 -22.97
CA SER A 15 9.92 -16.53 -22.58
C SER A 15 10.70 -15.67 -23.59
N LEU A 16 11.47 -14.72 -23.07
CA LEU A 16 12.47 -13.99 -23.83
C LEU A 16 13.73 -14.85 -23.89
N VAL A 17 13.97 -15.51 -25.03
CA VAL A 17 15.28 -16.11 -25.35
C VAL A 17 15.86 -15.37 -26.55
N ARG A 18 17.03 -14.76 -26.34
CA ARG A 18 17.88 -14.18 -27.39
C ARG A 18 18.47 -15.28 -28.26
N THR A 19 18.23 -15.26 -29.56
CA THR A 19 19.17 -15.77 -30.58
C THR A 19 19.04 -14.95 -31.87
N ALA A 20 20.17 -14.69 -32.51
CA ALA A 20 20.35 -13.84 -33.68
C ALA A 20 20.20 -14.63 -35.01
N GLY A 21 19.74 -13.95 -36.08
CA GLY A 21 20.20 -14.20 -37.46
C GLY A 21 19.19 -14.71 -38.51
N ALA A 22 18.93 -13.84 -39.51
CA ALA A 22 18.64 -14.09 -40.93
C ALA A 22 17.22 -14.48 -41.44
N ALA A 23 16.54 -13.45 -41.96
CA ALA A 23 15.89 -13.28 -43.28
C ALA A 23 14.94 -14.35 -43.91
N ALA A 24 13.71 -13.87 -44.16
CA ALA A 24 12.99 -13.81 -45.46
C ALA A 24 11.63 -14.54 -45.60
N THR A 25 10.63 -13.70 -45.96
CA THR A 25 9.45 -13.90 -46.83
C THR A 25 8.19 -14.66 -46.36
N ALA A 26 7.21 -13.83 -45.97
CA ALA A 26 5.83 -13.73 -46.48
C ALA A 26 4.91 -14.97 -46.57
N ALA A 27 3.84 -14.95 -45.77
CA ALA A 27 2.47 -15.16 -46.24
C ALA A 27 1.47 -14.56 -45.22
N ALA A 28 0.74 -13.55 -45.66
CA ALA A 28 -0.34 -12.93 -44.90
C ALA A 28 -1.58 -13.83 -44.88
N LEU A 29 -2.12 -14.11 -43.70
CA LEU A 29 -3.51 -14.53 -43.51
C LEU A 29 -4.03 -13.84 -42.24
N ILE A 30 -4.92 -12.89 -42.49
CA ILE A 30 -5.55 -12.00 -41.51
C ILE A 30 -6.49 -12.84 -40.64
N GLY A 31 -6.05 -13.15 -39.42
CA GLY A 31 -6.91 -13.53 -38.31
C GLY A 31 -6.96 -12.34 -37.35
N THR A 32 -8.03 -11.55 -37.42
CA THR A 32 -8.33 -10.50 -36.45
C THR A 32 -8.68 -11.15 -35.11
N ALA A 33 -7.66 -11.53 -34.35
CA ALA A 33 -7.79 -11.68 -32.91
C ALA A 33 -7.90 -10.27 -32.35
N LEU A 34 -9.09 -9.88 -31.89
CA LEU A 34 -9.23 -8.76 -30.95
C LEU A 34 -8.39 -9.13 -29.72
N THR A 35 -7.15 -8.67 -29.70
CA THR A 35 -6.50 -8.36 -28.44
C THR A 35 -7.26 -7.15 -27.92
N THR A 36 -8.14 -7.36 -26.95
CA THR A 36 -8.58 -6.29 -26.08
C THR A 36 -7.34 -5.82 -25.35
N VAL A 37 -6.61 -4.89 -25.97
CA VAL A 37 -5.77 -3.95 -25.25
C VAL A 37 -6.76 -3.21 -24.37
N LEU A 38 -6.87 -3.64 -23.10
CA LEU A 38 -7.42 -2.77 -22.07
C LEU A 38 -6.66 -1.46 -22.25
N SER A 39 -7.38 -0.39 -22.60
CA SER A 39 -6.83 0.95 -22.50
C SER A 39 -6.18 1.02 -21.13
N GLN A 40 -4.87 1.30 -21.08
CA GLN A 40 -4.19 1.46 -19.80
C GLN A 40 -5.05 2.40 -18.96
N PRO A 41 -5.35 2.05 -17.68
CA PRO A 41 -6.00 2.99 -16.78
C PRO A 41 -5.23 4.31 -16.86
N ALA A 42 -5.93 5.43 -16.82
CA ALA A 42 -5.25 6.71 -16.76
C ALA A 42 -4.35 6.64 -15.52
N MET A 43 -3.03 6.58 -15.71
CA MET A 43 -2.11 6.46 -14.58
C MET A 43 -2.42 7.58 -13.61
N ALA A 44 -2.39 7.28 -12.30
CA ALA A 44 -2.34 8.30 -11.27
C ALA A 44 -1.37 9.39 -11.73
N ASP A 45 -1.77 10.66 -11.62
CA ASP A 45 -0.89 11.70 -12.11
C ASP A 45 0.42 11.67 -11.30
N THR A 46 1.46 12.28 -11.87
CA THR A 46 2.79 12.22 -11.26
C THR A 46 2.80 12.83 -9.85
N ILE A 47 1.80 13.66 -9.51
CA ILE A 47 1.66 14.26 -8.19
C ILE A 47 1.18 13.23 -7.17
N THR A 48 0.06 12.54 -7.42
CA THR A 48 -0.43 11.46 -6.55
C THR A 48 0.64 10.39 -6.38
N ALA A 49 1.26 9.98 -7.49
CA ALA A 49 2.27 8.93 -7.49
C ALA A 49 3.47 9.26 -6.58
N ASN A 50 3.93 10.51 -6.59
CA ASN A 50 5.04 10.95 -5.74
C ASN A 50 4.62 11.02 -4.27
N GLN A 51 3.43 11.57 -3.98
CA GLN A 51 2.91 11.67 -2.62
C GLN A 51 2.75 10.29 -1.97
N GLY A 52 2.16 9.31 -2.66
CA GLY A 52 2.01 7.96 -2.14
C GLY A 52 3.34 7.31 -1.76
N LYS A 53 4.32 7.36 -2.67
CA LYS A 53 5.67 6.81 -2.45
C LYS A 53 6.42 7.51 -1.31
N THR A 54 6.37 8.84 -1.24
CA THR A 54 7.06 9.60 -0.18
C THR A 54 6.39 9.40 1.18
N THR A 55 5.07 9.20 1.22
CA THR A 55 4.34 8.98 2.47
C THR A 55 4.63 7.59 3.03
N VAL A 56 4.51 6.53 2.22
CA VAL A 56 4.78 5.16 2.70
C VAL A 56 6.23 4.96 3.16
N ALA A 57 7.19 5.66 2.56
CA ALA A 57 8.61 5.60 2.96
C ALA A 57 8.88 6.07 4.40
N GLN A 58 7.91 6.73 5.05
CA GLN A 58 8.00 7.15 6.45
C GLN A 58 7.62 6.03 7.43
N TYR A 59 7.06 4.91 6.92
CA TYR A 59 6.43 3.88 7.73
C TYR A 59 7.13 2.54 7.65
N GLN A 60 7.31 1.93 8.82
CA GLN A 60 7.98 0.64 9.00
C GLN A 60 7.47 -0.09 10.24
N GLY A 61 7.53 -1.42 10.20
CA GLY A 61 7.45 -2.28 11.39
C GLY A 61 8.84 -2.46 12.00
N VAL A 62 8.95 -2.53 13.33
CA VAL A 62 10.26 -2.66 14.02
C VAL A 62 10.17 -3.66 15.17
N TRP A 63 11.15 -4.57 15.24
CA TRP A 63 11.28 -5.55 16.30
C TRP A 63 12.68 -5.48 16.91
N ASN A 64 12.75 -5.39 18.23
CA ASN A 64 14.00 -5.46 19.00
C ASN A 64 14.16 -6.79 19.76
N ALA A 65 13.23 -7.72 19.54
CA ALA A 65 13.26 -9.10 20.01
C ALA A 65 12.50 -9.98 19.00
N PRO A 66 12.81 -11.29 18.93
CA PRO A 66 12.07 -12.21 18.08
C PRO A 66 10.56 -12.21 18.38
N PRO A 67 9.69 -12.35 17.36
CA PRO A 67 8.25 -12.46 17.53
C PRO A 67 7.87 -13.72 18.34
N THR A 68 6.74 -13.66 19.02
CA THR A 68 6.31 -14.68 19.99
C THR A 68 5.02 -15.39 19.61
N ASN A 69 4.14 -14.74 18.84
CA ASN A 69 2.91 -15.32 18.35
C ASN A 69 3.08 -15.81 16.91
N LEU A 70 3.48 -17.08 16.77
CA LEU A 70 3.82 -17.68 15.48
C LEU A 70 2.96 -18.87 15.09
N THR A 71 2.41 -19.64 16.03
CA THR A 71 1.75 -20.93 15.73
C THR A 71 0.40 -21.11 16.44
N GLY A 72 -0.26 -20.01 16.79
CA GLY A 72 -1.56 -20.01 17.47
C GLY A 72 -2.75 -20.38 16.58
N GLY A 73 -2.56 -20.44 15.27
CA GLY A 73 -3.65 -20.64 14.30
C GLY A 73 -4.39 -19.36 13.92
N GLU A 74 -3.82 -18.20 14.28
CA GLU A 74 -4.34 -16.85 14.09
C GLU A 74 -3.26 -15.93 13.48
N THR A 75 -3.56 -14.64 13.31
CA THR A 75 -2.63 -13.60 12.85
C THR A 75 -1.35 -13.59 13.68
N VAL A 76 -0.19 -13.60 13.00
CA VAL A 76 1.12 -13.64 13.66
C VAL A 76 1.62 -12.24 14.00
N ASP A 77 2.48 -12.12 15.02
CA ASP A 77 3.15 -10.85 15.41
C ASP A 77 4.50 -10.63 14.69
N ALA A 78 4.78 -11.43 13.66
CA ALA A 78 6.05 -11.52 12.98
C ALA A 78 6.16 -10.55 11.79
N PRO A 79 7.38 -10.17 11.36
CA PRO A 79 7.60 -9.57 10.06
C PRO A 79 7.05 -10.48 8.95
N GLU A 80 6.26 -9.89 8.06
CA GLU A 80 5.50 -10.58 7.03
C GLU A 80 5.90 -10.07 5.65
N MET A 81 6.02 -10.97 4.70
CA MET A 81 6.27 -10.69 3.28
C MET A 81 5.36 -11.57 2.44
N GLY A 82 5.03 -11.13 1.23
CA GLY A 82 4.25 -11.96 0.32
C GLY A 82 4.12 -11.35 -1.05
N ASN A 83 3.63 -12.16 -1.99
CA ASN A 83 3.49 -11.77 -3.37
C ASN A 83 2.10 -12.09 -3.98
N GLY A 84 1.09 -12.28 -3.14
CA GLY A 84 -0.26 -12.64 -3.55
C GLY A 84 -0.50 -14.13 -3.76
N ASP A 85 0.55 -14.94 -3.68
CA ASP A 85 0.49 -16.40 -3.72
C ASP A 85 1.33 -16.99 -2.60
N VAL A 86 2.65 -16.76 -2.63
CA VAL A 86 3.58 -17.18 -1.57
C VAL A 86 3.63 -16.13 -0.46
N GLY A 87 3.40 -16.56 0.78
CA GLY A 87 3.55 -15.78 2.00
C GLY A 87 4.70 -16.29 2.86
N VAL A 88 5.39 -15.37 3.54
CA VAL A 88 6.49 -15.68 4.46
C VAL A 88 6.39 -14.87 5.74
N ALA A 89 6.30 -15.56 6.88
CA ALA A 89 6.44 -14.96 8.21
C ALA A 89 7.82 -15.31 8.80
N VAL A 90 8.49 -14.34 9.44
CA VAL A 90 9.87 -14.51 9.93
C VAL A 90 9.92 -14.59 11.45
N GLY A 91 10.25 -15.77 11.99
CA GLY A 91 10.39 -15.99 13.44
C GLY A 91 11.80 -16.35 13.89
N GLY A 92 12.04 -16.33 15.21
CA GLY A 92 13.28 -16.82 15.82
C GLY A 92 14.48 -15.88 15.73
N SER A 93 15.51 -16.16 16.55
CA SER A 93 16.81 -15.49 16.55
C SER A 93 17.70 -15.94 15.39
N ILE A 94 18.78 -15.21 15.07
CA ILE A 94 19.62 -15.51 13.89
C ILE A 94 20.32 -16.88 13.87
N ASP A 95 20.44 -17.52 15.03
CA ASP A 95 20.93 -18.90 15.17
C ASP A 95 19.84 -19.97 15.01
N ASN A 96 18.58 -19.56 14.90
CA ASN A 96 17.41 -20.41 14.65
C ASN A 96 16.27 -19.63 13.96
N GLN A 97 16.59 -18.85 12.93
CA GLN A 97 15.64 -17.95 12.27
C GLN A 97 14.81 -18.77 11.28
N THR A 98 13.50 -18.78 11.47
CA THR A 98 12.58 -19.59 10.67
C THR A 98 11.77 -18.70 9.74
N PHE A 99 11.89 -18.93 8.45
CA PHE A 99 10.97 -18.43 7.44
C PHE A 99 9.84 -19.47 7.30
N TYR A 100 8.66 -19.16 7.83
CA TYR A 100 7.46 -19.98 7.67
C TYR A 100 6.83 -19.68 6.32
N LEU A 101 6.65 -20.70 5.47
CA LEU A 101 6.17 -20.55 4.11
C LEU A 101 4.70 -20.99 4.02
N GLY A 102 3.86 -20.18 3.39
CA GLY A 102 2.51 -20.55 2.94
C GLY A 102 2.31 -20.27 1.45
N LYS A 103 1.28 -20.90 0.88
CA LYS A 103 0.76 -20.64 -0.48
C LYS A 103 -0.76 -20.72 -0.47
N ASN A 104 -1.42 -19.82 -1.20
CA ASN A 104 -2.89 -19.79 -1.31
C ASN A 104 -3.47 -21.07 -1.93
N ASP A 105 -2.67 -21.77 -2.74
CA ASP A 105 -3.08 -22.98 -3.45
C ASP A 105 -2.76 -24.30 -2.72
N PHE A 106 -2.29 -24.24 -1.47
CA PHE A 106 -1.82 -25.40 -0.71
C PHE A 106 -2.80 -25.82 0.39
N PHE A 107 -3.67 -26.79 0.07
CA PHE A 107 -4.79 -27.21 0.91
C PHE A 107 -4.99 -28.72 0.93
N SER A 108 -5.64 -29.22 1.97
CA SER A 108 -5.97 -30.63 2.18
C SER A 108 -7.09 -31.10 1.25
N ALA A 109 -6.91 -32.20 0.51
CA ALA A 109 -7.99 -32.81 -0.26
C ALA A 109 -9.01 -33.54 0.63
N SER A 110 -8.64 -33.93 1.86
CA SER A 110 -9.52 -34.68 2.76
C SER A 110 -10.27 -33.80 3.75
N SER A 111 -9.61 -32.78 4.30
CA SER A 111 -10.23 -31.85 5.26
C SER A 111 -10.61 -30.51 4.64
N HIS A 112 -10.17 -30.23 3.41
CA HIS A 112 -10.38 -28.96 2.70
C HIS A 112 -9.74 -27.73 3.37
N ALA A 113 -9.05 -27.93 4.49
CA ALA A 113 -8.31 -26.90 5.19
C ALA A 113 -7.04 -26.44 4.45
N ILE A 114 -6.71 -25.16 4.59
CA ILE A 114 -5.44 -24.59 4.15
C ILE A 114 -4.30 -25.16 5.02
N ARG A 115 -3.11 -25.35 4.42
CA ARG A 115 -1.98 -26.02 5.04
C ARG A 115 -0.67 -25.25 4.90
N PRO A 116 0.23 -25.33 5.88
CA PRO A 116 1.54 -24.72 5.79
C PRO A 116 2.37 -25.41 4.69
N LEU A 117 3.01 -24.63 3.82
CA LEU A 117 3.82 -25.16 2.73
C LEU A 117 5.10 -25.80 3.26
N GLY A 118 5.83 -25.06 4.12
CA GLY A 118 7.18 -25.44 4.52
C GLY A 118 7.82 -24.46 5.49
N ARG A 119 9.05 -24.76 5.89
CA ARG A 119 9.90 -23.85 6.68
C ARG A 119 11.31 -23.83 6.11
N ILE A 120 11.98 -22.69 6.21
CA ILE A 120 13.42 -22.58 5.96
C ILE A 120 14.05 -22.04 7.24
N VAL A 121 14.93 -22.82 7.86
CA VAL A 121 15.62 -22.45 9.10
C VAL A 121 17.04 -22.00 8.78
N LEU A 122 17.30 -20.71 8.93
CA LEU A 122 18.63 -20.11 8.92
C LEU A 122 19.25 -20.20 10.32
N ALA A 123 20.38 -20.87 10.42
CA ALA A 123 21.15 -20.96 11.65
C ALA A 123 22.57 -20.44 11.44
N VAL A 124 22.97 -19.43 12.22
CA VAL A 124 24.35 -18.94 12.37
C VAL A 124 24.82 -19.18 13.82
N PRO A 125 25.27 -20.39 14.20
CA PRO A 125 25.49 -20.77 15.60
C PRO A 125 26.52 -19.90 16.34
N GLY A 126 27.50 -19.34 15.64
CA GLY A 126 28.49 -18.44 16.23
C GLY A 126 27.93 -17.05 16.60
N LEU A 127 26.68 -16.77 16.24
CA LEU A 127 25.92 -15.58 16.63
C LEU A 127 24.74 -15.92 17.56
N SER A 128 24.78 -17.08 18.23
CA SER A 128 23.79 -17.42 19.26
C SER A 128 23.82 -16.39 20.39
N GLY A 129 22.65 -15.81 20.70
CA GLY A 129 22.53 -14.72 21.67
C GLY A 129 22.90 -13.32 21.15
N ALA A 130 23.03 -13.12 19.84
CA ALA A 130 23.20 -11.80 19.24
C ALA A 130 22.02 -10.86 19.54
N SER A 131 22.26 -9.55 19.43
CA SER A 131 21.19 -8.56 19.43
C SER A 131 20.17 -8.86 18.33
N TYR A 132 18.95 -8.39 18.51
CA TYR A 132 17.88 -8.51 17.52
C TYR A 132 17.39 -7.13 17.15
N HIS A 133 17.54 -6.75 15.88
CA HIS A 133 16.90 -5.58 15.32
C HIS A 133 16.41 -5.92 13.92
N VAL A 134 15.10 -5.96 13.73
CA VAL A 134 14.47 -6.28 12.45
C VAL A 134 13.49 -5.18 12.06
N VAL A 135 13.55 -4.77 10.80
CA VAL A 135 12.71 -3.72 10.21
C VAL A 135 11.95 -4.29 9.03
N GLN A 136 10.62 -4.15 9.05
CA GLN A 136 9.75 -4.37 7.89
C GLN A 136 9.56 -3.04 7.16
N ASP A 137 10.23 -2.89 6.03
CA ASP A 137 10.19 -1.73 5.15
C ASP A 137 9.04 -1.89 4.16
N LEU A 138 7.96 -1.13 4.35
CA LEU A 138 6.76 -1.21 3.52
C LEU A 138 7.00 -0.69 2.10
N ALA A 139 7.77 0.39 1.96
CA ALA A 139 7.98 1.06 0.68
C ALA A 139 8.67 0.14 -0.33
N HIS A 140 9.60 -0.68 0.16
CA HIS A 140 10.36 -1.63 -0.66
C HIS A 140 9.95 -3.08 -0.45
N ALA A 141 9.01 -3.37 0.47
CA ALA A 141 8.58 -4.71 0.87
C ALA A 141 9.71 -5.67 1.20
N GLN A 142 10.59 -5.21 2.10
CA GLN A 142 11.78 -5.92 2.53
C GLN A 142 11.82 -6.04 4.05
N VAL A 143 12.28 -7.18 4.55
CA VAL A 143 12.59 -7.39 5.96
C VAL A 143 14.11 -7.32 6.14
N LYS A 144 14.58 -6.30 6.85
CA LYS A 144 16.00 -5.99 7.08
C LYS A 144 16.36 -6.34 8.52
N GLY A 145 17.34 -7.20 8.72
CA GLY A 145 17.78 -7.64 10.04
C GLY A 145 19.22 -7.22 10.34
N THR A 146 19.50 -6.85 11.59
CA THR A 146 20.84 -6.54 12.10
C THR A 146 21.06 -7.28 13.42
N TYR A 147 22.10 -8.13 13.44
CA TYR A 147 22.43 -8.99 14.58
C TYR A 147 23.88 -8.78 14.99
N VAL A 148 24.11 -8.36 16.23
CA VAL A 148 25.43 -7.99 16.74
C VAL A 148 25.82 -8.90 17.90
N LEU A 149 27.01 -9.51 17.81
CA LEU A 149 27.62 -10.27 18.91
C LEU A 149 29.15 -10.25 18.82
N GLY A 150 29.82 -9.93 19.93
CA GLY A 150 31.28 -10.09 20.04
C GLY A 150 32.08 -9.36 18.96
N GLY A 151 31.65 -8.16 18.55
CA GLY A 151 32.29 -7.37 17.48
C GLY A 151 32.00 -7.85 16.05
N SER A 152 31.17 -8.89 15.88
CA SER A 152 30.60 -9.30 14.60
C SER A 152 29.22 -8.68 14.43
N THR A 153 28.93 -8.19 13.22
CA THR A 153 27.59 -7.70 12.83
C THR A 153 27.16 -8.42 11.55
N LEU A 154 26.05 -9.14 11.61
CA LEU A 154 25.41 -9.76 10.46
C LEU A 154 24.19 -8.92 10.05
N ASN A 155 24.20 -8.44 8.82
CA ASN A 155 23.05 -7.78 8.21
C ASN A 155 22.35 -8.73 7.24
N THR A 156 21.02 -8.79 7.30
CA THR A 156 20.17 -9.55 6.39
C THR A 156 19.18 -8.66 5.66
N THR A 157 18.83 -9.00 4.42
CA THR A 157 17.72 -8.39 3.70
C THR A 157 16.94 -9.49 3.01
N SER A 158 15.69 -9.69 3.43
CA SER A 158 14.79 -10.71 2.92
C SER A 158 13.61 -10.08 2.19
N TRP A 159 13.14 -10.73 1.13
CA TRP A 159 11.96 -10.32 0.37
C TRP A 159 11.42 -11.48 -0.45
N VAL A 160 10.10 -11.50 -0.64
CA VAL A 160 9.43 -12.37 -1.62
C VAL A 160 9.26 -11.56 -2.90
N SER A 161 9.78 -12.07 -4.01
CA SER A 161 9.70 -11.36 -5.29
C SER A 161 8.26 -11.07 -5.65
N ALA A 162 8.00 -9.82 -6.03
CA ALA A 162 6.66 -9.39 -6.42
C ALA A 162 6.30 -9.87 -7.84
N THR A 163 7.23 -10.47 -8.57
CA THR A 163 7.00 -10.91 -9.96
C THR A 163 7.22 -12.40 -10.14
N GLU A 164 7.83 -13.08 -9.16
CA GLU A 164 8.17 -14.50 -9.22
C GLU A 164 7.98 -15.13 -7.84
N ASN A 165 7.65 -16.42 -7.77
CA ASN A 165 7.53 -17.17 -6.52
C ASN A 165 8.91 -17.54 -5.94
N VAL A 166 9.72 -16.53 -5.61
CA VAL A 166 11.09 -16.65 -5.10
C VAL A 166 11.27 -15.82 -3.84
N LEU A 167 11.61 -16.47 -2.72
CA LEU A 167 12.16 -15.85 -1.52
C LEU A 167 13.66 -15.63 -1.71
N VAL A 168 14.12 -14.43 -1.38
CA VAL A 168 15.54 -14.05 -1.39
C VAL A 168 15.94 -13.60 0.00
N THR A 169 17.13 -14.02 0.47
CA THR A 169 17.76 -13.51 1.70
C THR A 169 19.23 -13.24 1.42
N SER A 170 19.61 -11.97 1.36
CA SER A 170 21.02 -11.54 1.30
C SER A 170 21.59 -11.39 2.70
N MET A 171 22.86 -11.75 2.88
CA MET A 171 23.56 -11.73 4.16
C MET A 171 24.95 -11.12 3.98
N THR A 172 25.30 -10.15 4.82
CA THR A 172 26.65 -9.57 4.85
C THR A 172 27.15 -9.54 6.29
N LEU A 173 28.25 -10.25 6.54
CA LEU A 173 28.96 -10.23 7.81
C LEU A 173 30.00 -9.10 7.79
N SER A 174 30.13 -8.37 8.88
CA SER A 174 31.15 -7.34 9.09
C SER A 174 31.73 -7.45 10.49
N GLY A 175 33.03 -7.14 10.64
CA GLY A 175 33.76 -7.36 11.88
C GLY A 175 33.91 -8.84 12.26
N GLY A 176 34.66 -9.10 13.33
CA GLY A 176 34.90 -10.45 13.84
C GLY A 176 35.61 -11.40 12.86
N GLY A 177 35.45 -12.71 13.11
CA GLY A 177 35.94 -13.79 12.24
C GLY A 177 34.83 -14.41 11.39
N SER A 178 35.20 -15.32 10.50
CA SER A 178 34.23 -16.04 9.65
C SER A 178 33.18 -16.80 10.46
N GLN A 179 31.93 -16.81 10.01
CA GLN A 179 30.81 -17.50 10.67
C GLN A 179 30.27 -18.63 9.79
N ASN A 180 29.93 -19.77 10.39
CA ASN A 180 29.21 -20.82 9.66
C ASN A 180 27.71 -20.51 9.66
N ALA A 181 27.11 -20.56 8.49
CA ALA A 181 25.67 -20.43 8.30
C ALA A 181 25.11 -21.69 7.64
N SER A 182 23.88 -22.05 7.99
CA SER A 182 23.16 -23.13 7.32
C SER A 182 21.69 -22.80 7.11
N PHE A 183 21.14 -23.31 6.01
CA PHE A 183 19.73 -23.24 5.66
C PHE A 183 19.17 -24.65 5.63
N THR A 184 18.21 -24.95 6.52
CA THR A 184 17.54 -26.25 6.56
C THR A 184 16.11 -26.11 6.03
N VAL A 185 15.79 -26.84 4.97
CA VAL A 185 14.45 -26.82 4.35
C VAL A 185 13.59 -27.93 4.96
N GLN A 186 12.42 -27.57 5.46
CA GLN A 186 11.48 -28.45 6.16
C GLN A 186 10.10 -28.40 5.49
N ASN A 187 9.28 -29.43 5.69
CA ASN A 187 7.86 -29.39 5.33
C ASN A 187 7.05 -28.55 6.34
N GLY A 188 5.74 -28.37 6.10
CA GLY A 188 4.88 -27.54 6.94
C GLY A 188 4.82 -27.93 8.42
N SER A 189 5.06 -29.21 8.76
CA SER A 189 5.12 -29.68 10.16
C SER A 189 6.49 -29.51 10.81
N GLY A 190 7.49 -28.98 10.08
CA GLY A 190 8.86 -28.83 10.55
C GLY A 190 9.72 -30.10 10.42
N ALA A 191 9.22 -31.14 9.76
CA ALA A 191 9.96 -32.37 9.49
C ALA A 191 10.77 -32.29 8.18
N ALA A 192 11.75 -33.20 8.02
CA ALA A 192 12.52 -33.30 6.79
C ALA A 192 11.63 -33.80 5.62
N PRO A 193 11.58 -33.06 4.49
CA PRO A 193 10.84 -33.48 3.30
C PRO A 193 11.64 -34.52 2.49
N ALA A 194 11.02 -35.07 1.44
CA ALA A 194 11.77 -35.80 0.42
C ALA A 194 12.65 -34.80 -0.34
N VAL A 195 13.95 -35.11 -0.48
CA VAL A 195 14.93 -34.20 -1.10
C VAL A 195 15.72 -34.84 -2.22
N SER A 196 16.13 -34.02 -3.18
CA SER A 196 17.08 -34.36 -4.23
C SER A 196 18.03 -33.18 -4.50
N THR A 197 19.12 -33.42 -5.22
CA THR A 197 20.10 -32.38 -5.57
C THR A 197 20.28 -32.32 -7.07
N SER A 198 20.29 -31.11 -7.64
CA SER A 198 20.54 -30.86 -9.06
C SER A 198 21.60 -29.77 -9.20
N GLY A 199 22.84 -30.17 -9.47
CA GLY A 199 23.99 -29.27 -9.42
C GLY A 199 24.16 -28.69 -8.02
N SER A 200 24.14 -27.35 -7.90
CA SER A 200 24.20 -26.60 -6.64
C SER A 200 22.83 -26.28 -6.03
N THR A 201 21.76 -26.93 -6.51
CA THR A 201 20.38 -26.69 -6.06
C THR A 201 19.88 -27.86 -5.21
N LEU A 202 19.37 -27.54 -4.01
CA LEU A 202 18.62 -28.46 -3.15
C LEU A 202 17.14 -28.39 -3.52
N ASN A 203 16.55 -29.51 -3.87
CA ASN A 203 15.12 -29.62 -4.17
C ASN A 203 14.42 -30.35 -3.03
N ALA A 204 13.41 -29.74 -2.42
CA ALA A 204 12.55 -30.34 -1.40
C ALA A 204 11.12 -30.46 -1.93
N ASP A 205 10.60 -31.69 -2.00
CA ASP A 205 9.21 -31.96 -2.40
C ASP A 205 8.31 -32.09 -1.16
N VAL A 206 7.21 -31.34 -1.15
CA VAL A 206 6.25 -31.26 -0.03
C VAL A 206 4.82 -31.50 -0.53
N ALA A 207 3.93 -31.89 0.39
CA ALA A 207 2.51 -32.14 0.12
C ALA A 207 1.65 -31.68 1.30
N ALA A 208 0.43 -31.19 1.03
CA ALA A 208 -0.41 -30.51 2.04
C ALA A 208 -0.73 -31.36 3.29
N ASP A 209 -0.88 -32.69 3.15
CA ASP A 209 -1.03 -33.63 4.26
C ASP A 209 -0.32 -34.99 3.99
N GLY A 210 0.66 -35.04 3.09
CA GLY A 210 1.38 -36.28 2.74
C GLY A 210 0.54 -37.40 2.07
N THR A 211 -0.75 -37.17 1.81
CA THR A 211 -1.67 -38.14 1.18
C THR A 211 -1.82 -37.94 -0.34
N THR A 212 -2.21 -39.00 -1.05
CA THR A 212 -2.50 -38.99 -2.49
C THR A 212 -3.67 -38.08 -2.83
N GLY A 213 -3.50 -37.19 -3.81
CA GLY A 213 -4.55 -36.28 -4.29
C GLY A 213 -4.46 -34.85 -3.76
N ASN A 214 -3.60 -34.60 -2.77
CA ASN A 214 -3.29 -33.25 -2.32
C ASN A 214 -2.44 -32.47 -3.34
N PRO A 215 -2.49 -31.13 -3.30
CA PRO A 215 -1.46 -30.30 -3.92
C PRO A 215 -0.06 -30.74 -3.48
N LEU A 216 0.82 -30.83 -4.47
CA LEU A 216 2.23 -31.14 -4.32
C LEU A 216 3.01 -29.89 -4.68
N ALA A 217 4.09 -29.61 -3.98
CA ALA A 217 4.93 -28.47 -4.28
C ALA A 217 6.41 -28.81 -4.15
N ARG A 218 7.24 -28.00 -4.82
CA ARG A 218 8.69 -28.05 -4.68
C ARG A 218 9.21 -26.71 -4.17
N VAL A 219 9.98 -26.78 -3.09
CA VAL A 219 10.85 -25.70 -2.64
C VAL A 219 12.26 -26.00 -3.15
N ALA A 220 12.70 -25.29 -4.19
CA ALA A 220 14.05 -25.43 -4.75
C ALA A 220 14.92 -24.27 -4.27
N SER A 221 16.09 -24.57 -3.71
CA SER A 221 16.90 -23.60 -2.98
C SER A 221 18.39 -23.70 -3.30
N ARG A 222 19.11 -22.58 -3.23
CA ARG A 222 20.58 -22.54 -3.31
C ARG A 222 21.15 -21.30 -2.62
N VAL A 223 22.47 -21.30 -2.46
CA VAL A 223 23.25 -20.12 -2.06
C VAL A 223 24.13 -19.65 -3.22
N ILE A 224 24.19 -18.35 -3.42
CA ILE A 224 25.07 -17.63 -4.35
C ILE A 224 26.19 -16.98 -3.53
N GLY A 225 27.44 -17.19 -3.94
CA GLY A 225 28.63 -16.75 -3.20
C GLY A 225 29.28 -17.87 -2.37
N GLY A 226 30.61 -17.84 -2.27
CA GLY A 226 31.42 -18.83 -1.56
C GLY A 226 31.35 -20.26 -2.13
N SER A 227 31.55 -21.25 -1.27
CA SER A 227 31.56 -22.67 -1.60
C SER A 227 30.51 -23.43 -0.79
N PRO A 228 29.20 -23.24 -1.07
CA PRO A 228 28.15 -23.91 -0.32
C PRO A 228 28.18 -25.42 -0.56
N SER A 229 27.80 -26.19 0.47
CA SER A 229 27.67 -27.65 0.42
C SER A 229 26.24 -28.07 0.77
N ILE A 230 25.76 -29.14 0.14
CA ILE A 230 24.42 -29.69 0.37
C ILE A 230 24.57 -31.07 1.03
N SER A 231 23.86 -31.28 2.13
CA SER A 231 23.76 -32.57 2.81
C SER A 231 22.36 -32.78 3.35
N GLY A 232 21.66 -33.81 2.87
CA GLY A 232 20.24 -34.01 3.17
C GLY A 232 19.41 -32.79 2.75
N ASN A 233 18.60 -32.29 3.67
CA ASN A 233 17.76 -31.10 3.49
C ASN A 233 18.45 -29.78 3.91
N LYS A 234 19.78 -29.76 4.01
CA LYS A 234 20.54 -28.62 4.53
C LYS A 234 21.59 -28.12 3.53
N ILE A 235 21.66 -26.80 3.36
CA ILE A 235 22.74 -26.09 2.66
C ILE A 235 23.63 -25.43 3.71
N SER A 236 24.94 -25.61 3.66
CA SER A 236 25.91 -25.01 4.59
C SER A 236 26.94 -24.17 3.85
N VAL A 237 27.27 -23.00 4.38
CA VAL A 237 28.25 -22.06 3.83
C VAL A 237 29.01 -21.34 4.95
N THR A 238 30.28 -21.00 4.72
CA THR A 238 31.04 -20.15 5.64
C THR A 238 31.00 -18.70 5.14
N LEU A 239 30.42 -17.82 5.94
CA LEU A 239 30.35 -16.38 5.73
C LEU A 239 31.68 -15.72 6.09
N GLN A 240 32.30 -15.05 5.12
CA GLN A 240 33.50 -14.25 5.34
C GLN A 240 33.12 -12.78 5.57
N PRO A 241 33.79 -12.07 6.50
CA PRO A 241 33.59 -10.63 6.68
C PRO A 241 33.81 -9.85 5.36
N GLY A 242 32.94 -8.89 5.06
CA GLY A 242 33.01 -8.05 3.86
C GLY A 242 32.54 -8.72 2.56
N THR A 243 32.05 -9.96 2.61
CA THR A 243 31.46 -10.67 1.46
C THR A 243 29.96 -10.82 1.63
N THR A 244 29.20 -10.53 0.57
CA THR A 244 27.75 -10.77 0.53
C THR A 244 27.45 -12.16 -0.02
N TYR A 245 26.53 -12.85 0.64
CA TYR A 245 26.00 -14.16 0.24
C TYR A 245 24.50 -14.04 0.06
N THR A 246 23.95 -14.70 -0.95
CA THR A 246 22.51 -14.62 -1.24
C THR A 246 21.91 -16.01 -1.28
N PHE A 247 20.98 -16.28 -0.37
CA PHE A 247 20.12 -17.45 -0.41
C PHE A 247 18.89 -17.13 -1.27
N VAL A 248 18.51 -18.07 -2.13
CA VAL A 248 17.29 -17.99 -2.94
C VAL A 248 16.51 -19.30 -2.82
N ALA A 249 15.19 -19.20 -2.71
CA ALA A 249 14.28 -20.34 -2.67
C ALA A 249 13.02 -20.07 -3.49
N SER A 250 12.77 -20.86 -4.53
CA SER A 250 11.51 -20.82 -5.27
C SER A 250 10.49 -21.79 -4.69
N ALA A 251 9.20 -21.46 -4.77
CA ALA A 251 8.10 -22.33 -4.34
C ALA A 251 7.00 -22.45 -5.42
N LEU A 252 6.92 -23.59 -6.11
CA LEU A 252 5.83 -23.86 -7.06
C LEU A 252 5.09 -25.15 -6.72
N SER A 253 3.77 -25.13 -6.93
CA SER A 253 2.89 -26.28 -6.79
C SER A 253 2.55 -26.92 -8.14
N ASN A 254 2.00 -28.13 -8.10
CA ASN A 254 1.42 -28.78 -9.27
C ASN A 254 0.18 -28.09 -9.84
N LEU A 255 -0.35 -27.07 -9.15
CA LEU A 255 -1.44 -26.21 -9.61
C LEU A 255 -0.92 -25.01 -10.39
N ASP A 256 0.26 -24.50 -10.04
CA ASP A 256 1.00 -23.51 -10.85
C ASP A 256 1.36 -24.09 -12.23
N SER A 257 1.83 -25.34 -12.25
CA SER A 257 2.32 -26.00 -13.47
C SER A 257 2.31 -27.53 -13.34
N SER A 258 1.93 -28.23 -14.40
CA SER A 258 2.11 -29.69 -14.48
C SER A 258 3.59 -30.12 -14.41
N SER A 259 4.52 -29.20 -14.68
CA SER A 259 5.97 -29.42 -14.61
C SER A 259 6.63 -28.69 -13.42
N TYR A 260 5.85 -28.39 -12.37
CA TYR A 260 6.27 -27.60 -11.20
C TYR A 260 7.64 -27.97 -10.64
N GLN A 261 7.99 -29.25 -10.57
CA GLN A 261 9.29 -29.70 -10.07
C GLN A 261 10.46 -29.16 -10.90
N ALA A 262 10.36 -29.28 -12.23
CA ALA A 262 11.38 -28.78 -13.15
C ALA A 262 11.37 -27.25 -13.19
N SER A 263 10.18 -26.64 -13.22
CA SER A 263 10.02 -25.19 -13.22
C SER A 263 10.61 -24.54 -11.96
N ALA A 264 10.29 -25.02 -10.75
CA ALA A 264 10.85 -24.52 -9.51
C ALA A 264 12.37 -24.64 -9.50
N THR A 265 12.90 -25.82 -9.87
CA THR A 265 14.36 -26.02 -9.97
C THR A 265 14.99 -25.00 -10.91
N SER A 266 14.39 -24.77 -12.08
CA SER A 266 14.91 -23.84 -13.09
C SER A 266 14.90 -22.36 -12.69
N MET A 267 13.97 -21.95 -11.81
CA MET A 267 13.89 -20.57 -11.32
C MET A 267 15.11 -20.16 -10.50
N VAL A 268 15.76 -21.10 -9.82
CA VAL A 268 16.94 -20.82 -8.99
C VAL A 268 18.23 -21.42 -9.56
N SER A 269 18.15 -22.50 -10.33
CA SER A 269 19.33 -23.14 -10.90
C SER A 269 20.04 -22.17 -11.85
N GLY A 270 21.36 -22.01 -11.67
CA GLY A 270 22.15 -21.14 -12.55
C GLY A 270 22.07 -19.65 -12.25
N LEU A 271 21.14 -19.15 -11.40
CA LEU A 271 21.12 -17.74 -10.99
C LEU A 271 22.50 -17.27 -10.49
N ALA A 272 22.93 -16.13 -11.01
CA ALA A 272 24.03 -15.32 -10.51
C ALA A 272 23.49 -14.11 -9.74
N GLN A 273 24.37 -13.38 -9.04
CA GLN A 273 23.96 -12.21 -8.26
C GLN A 273 23.26 -11.15 -9.13
N ALA A 274 23.76 -10.90 -10.35
CA ALA A 274 23.15 -9.95 -11.28
C ALA A 274 21.70 -10.31 -11.68
N ASP A 275 21.35 -11.60 -11.69
CA ASP A 275 19.97 -12.04 -11.95
C ASP A 275 19.08 -11.73 -10.74
N VAL A 276 19.60 -11.88 -9.52
CA VAL A 276 18.91 -11.49 -8.30
C VAL A 276 18.72 -9.97 -8.23
N ASP A 277 19.72 -9.19 -8.64
CA ASP A 277 19.62 -7.72 -8.68
C ASP A 277 18.55 -7.26 -9.68
N THR A 278 18.43 -7.97 -10.81
CA THR A 278 17.34 -7.77 -11.79
C THR A 278 15.98 -8.09 -11.18
N LEU A 279 15.88 -9.20 -10.44
CA LEU A 279 14.66 -9.59 -9.74
C LEU A 279 14.27 -8.57 -8.66
N SER A 280 15.26 -8.03 -7.93
CA SER A 280 15.05 -6.98 -6.91
C SER A 280 14.53 -5.70 -7.56
N THR A 281 15.09 -5.30 -8.69
CA THR A 281 14.62 -4.14 -9.46
C THR A 281 13.17 -4.34 -9.92
N ALA A 282 12.82 -5.52 -10.44
CA ALA A 282 11.45 -5.82 -10.85
C ALA A 282 10.47 -5.81 -9.65
N HIS A 283 10.88 -6.36 -8.51
CA HIS A 283 10.12 -6.34 -7.27
C HIS A 283 9.86 -4.91 -6.78
N GLN A 284 10.91 -4.08 -6.66
CA GLN A 284 10.76 -2.69 -6.21
C GLN A 284 9.93 -1.86 -7.19
N ASN A 285 10.03 -2.10 -8.50
CA ASN A 285 9.20 -1.43 -9.50
C ASN A 285 7.72 -1.77 -9.33
N TRP A 286 7.39 -3.03 -9.01
CA TRP A 286 6.01 -3.43 -8.73
C TRP A 286 5.46 -2.69 -7.50
N TRP A 287 6.21 -2.67 -6.39
CA TRP A 287 5.80 -1.97 -5.17
C TRP A 287 5.70 -0.45 -5.37
N SER A 288 6.64 0.16 -6.08
CA SER A 288 6.54 1.56 -6.49
C SER A 288 5.28 1.83 -7.33
N THR A 289 4.85 0.88 -8.17
CA THR A 289 3.60 1.02 -8.94
C THR A 289 2.38 0.90 -8.05
N TYR A 290 2.38 -0.05 -7.12
CA TYR A 290 1.32 -0.23 -6.13
C TYR A 290 1.12 1.05 -5.29
N TRP A 291 2.20 1.56 -4.68
CA TRP A 291 2.18 2.80 -3.89
C TRP A 291 1.89 4.08 -4.68
N SER A 292 1.85 4.01 -6.02
CA SER A 292 1.51 5.17 -6.85
C SER A 292 0.01 5.34 -7.09
N GLN A 293 -0.81 4.34 -6.75
CA GLN A 293 -2.23 4.32 -7.13
C GLN A 293 -3.08 5.32 -6.32
N SER A 294 -2.75 5.53 -5.04
CA SER A 294 -3.44 6.48 -4.17
C SER A 294 -2.57 6.87 -2.96
N PHE A 295 -3.00 7.88 -2.22
CA PHE A 295 -2.39 8.24 -0.94
C PHE A 295 -3.40 8.87 0.02
N VAL A 296 -3.13 8.75 1.32
CA VAL A 296 -3.82 9.48 2.39
C VAL A 296 -2.79 10.14 3.28
N GLN A 297 -3.05 11.39 3.64
CA GLN A 297 -2.29 12.15 4.62
C GLN A 297 -3.25 12.82 5.61
N ILE A 298 -3.03 12.60 6.90
CA ILE A 298 -3.80 13.15 8.01
C ILE A 298 -2.86 13.54 9.17
N GLY A 299 -3.38 14.30 10.13
CA GLY A 299 -2.63 14.67 11.33
C GLY A 299 -2.31 13.48 12.24
N ASP A 300 -3.17 12.46 12.28
CA ASP A 300 -2.94 11.25 13.07
C ASP A 300 -2.05 10.26 12.32
N LYS A 301 -0.75 10.30 12.62
CA LYS A 301 0.24 9.47 11.95
C LYS A 301 0.18 7.99 12.34
N SER A 302 -0.51 7.62 13.42
CA SER A 302 -0.74 6.21 13.76
C SER A 302 -1.80 5.61 12.85
N VAL A 303 -2.93 6.31 12.67
CA VAL A 303 -4.00 5.89 11.75
C VAL A 303 -3.50 5.90 10.30
N GLU A 304 -2.76 6.94 9.89
CA GLU A 304 -2.13 6.99 8.56
C GLU A 304 -1.18 5.81 8.34
N LYS A 305 -0.31 5.50 9.30
CA LYS A 305 0.59 4.33 9.26
C LYS A 305 -0.19 3.03 9.09
N SER A 306 -1.29 2.87 9.82
CA SER A 306 -2.11 1.66 9.75
C SER A 306 -2.82 1.52 8.40
N TRP A 307 -3.26 2.61 7.77
CA TRP A 307 -3.82 2.59 6.42
C TRP A 307 -2.81 2.02 5.40
N TYR A 308 -1.55 2.48 5.45
CA TYR A 308 -0.48 1.93 4.62
C TYR A 308 -0.11 0.49 5.01
N GLY A 309 -0.14 0.15 6.29
CA GLY A 309 0.05 -1.20 6.80
C GLY A 309 -0.96 -2.19 6.23
N SER A 310 -2.25 -1.86 6.29
CA SER A 310 -3.31 -2.72 5.75
C SER A 310 -3.17 -2.94 4.24
N LEU A 311 -2.79 -1.91 3.47
CA LEU A 311 -2.53 -2.04 2.04
C LEU A 311 -1.29 -2.89 1.73
N TYR A 312 -0.22 -2.74 2.51
CA TYR A 312 0.96 -3.60 2.39
C TYR A 312 0.58 -5.07 2.56
N LEU A 313 -0.18 -5.39 3.61
CA LEU A 313 -0.63 -6.74 3.90
C LEU A 313 -1.58 -7.29 2.82
N LEU A 314 -2.52 -6.48 2.34
CA LEU A 314 -3.40 -6.84 1.22
C LEU A 314 -2.60 -7.22 -0.04
N ALA A 315 -1.59 -6.41 -0.40
CA ALA A 315 -0.70 -6.67 -1.52
C ALA A 315 0.17 -7.92 -1.38
N CYS A 316 0.42 -8.36 -0.14
CA CYS A 316 1.13 -9.59 0.17
C CYS A 316 0.27 -10.85 0.01
N ILE A 317 -1.04 -10.78 0.26
CA ILE A 317 -1.90 -11.97 0.33
C ILE A 317 -2.72 -12.25 -0.93
N SER A 318 -3.01 -11.23 -1.75
CA SER A 318 -3.84 -11.40 -2.95
C SER A 318 -3.21 -10.75 -4.16
N ARG A 319 -3.22 -11.44 -5.32
CA ARG A 319 -2.92 -10.89 -6.66
C ARG A 319 -3.65 -11.66 -7.75
N GLY A 320 -3.80 -11.00 -8.91
CA GLY A 320 -4.43 -11.61 -10.08
C GLY A 320 -3.64 -12.78 -10.67
N GLY A 321 -4.37 -13.83 -11.07
CA GLY A 321 -3.79 -15.04 -11.67
C GLY A 321 -3.45 -16.14 -10.67
N GLU A 322 -3.57 -15.86 -9.37
CA GLU A 322 -3.25 -16.77 -8.27
C GLU A 322 -4.53 -17.19 -7.51
N TYR A 323 -4.41 -18.17 -6.61
CA TYR A 323 -5.51 -18.55 -5.72
C TYR A 323 -5.80 -17.44 -4.71
N ALA A 324 -7.08 -17.29 -4.31
CA ALA A 324 -7.48 -16.31 -3.32
C ALA A 324 -6.92 -16.64 -1.92
N PRO A 325 -6.63 -15.64 -1.09
CA PRO A 325 -6.31 -15.86 0.32
C PRO A 325 -7.54 -16.37 1.10
N GLY A 326 -7.31 -17.32 2.01
CA GLY A 326 -8.30 -17.71 3.02
C GLY A 326 -8.33 -16.73 4.20
N LEU A 327 -9.04 -17.10 5.26
CA LEU A 327 -9.25 -16.29 6.47
C LEU A 327 -7.96 -15.68 7.07
N TRP A 328 -6.82 -16.35 6.91
CA TRP A 328 -5.53 -15.94 7.47
C TRP A 328 -4.48 -15.57 6.42
N GLY A 329 -4.90 -15.20 5.20
CA GLY A 329 -3.98 -14.82 4.14
C GLY A 329 -3.14 -15.99 3.62
N ASN A 330 -1.87 -15.72 3.33
CA ASN A 330 -0.87 -16.72 2.92
C ASN A 330 0.25 -16.94 3.96
N TRP A 331 0.12 -16.38 5.16
CA TRP A 331 1.09 -16.56 6.27
C TRP A 331 0.74 -17.78 7.13
N ILE A 332 0.72 -18.95 6.48
CA ILE A 332 0.28 -20.20 7.09
C ILE A 332 1.44 -20.88 7.83
N THR A 333 1.49 -20.71 9.15
CA THR A 333 2.59 -21.18 10.00
C THR A 333 2.31 -22.53 10.68
N GLY A 334 1.07 -22.99 10.64
CA GLY A 334 0.58 -24.19 11.31
C GLY A 334 -0.85 -24.57 10.88
N ALA A 335 -1.56 -25.27 11.77
CA ALA A 335 -2.99 -25.49 11.58
C ALA A 335 -3.73 -24.20 11.96
N MET A 336 -4.51 -23.67 11.01
CA MET A 336 -5.22 -22.41 11.20
C MET A 336 -6.62 -22.64 11.75
N ASN A 337 -7.10 -21.69 12.57
CA ASN A 337 -8.47 -21.68 13.07
C ASN A 337 -9.47 -21.60 11.91
N TRP A 338 -10.64 -22.22 12.08
CA TRP A 338 -11.68 -22.38 11.05
C TRP A 338 -11.14 -22.94 9.73
N ASN A 339 -10.13 -23.82 9.81
CA ASN A 339 -9.48 -24.43 8.65
C ASN A 339 -8.75 -23.44 7.71
N GLY A 340 -8.70 -22.14 8.07
CA GLY A 340 -8.25 -21.06 7.20
C GLY A 340 -9.05 -20.96 5.90
N ASP A 341 -10.32 -21.38 5.91
CA ASP A 341 -11.15 -21.45 4.72
C ASP A 341 -11.60 -20.05 4.23
N TYR A 342 -12.46 -20.03 3.22
CA TYR A 342 -13.16 -18.81 2.82
C TYR A 342 -14.46 -18.74 3.62
N HIS A 343 -14.44 -18.03 4.74
CA HIS A 343 -15.57 -17.91 5.67
C HIS A 343 -16.55 -16.83 5.18
N THR A 344 -17.72 -17.26 4.70
CA THR A 344 -18.59 -16.52 3.74
C THR A 344 -19.69 -15.67 4.36
N ASN A 345 -19.61 -15.40 5.66
CA ASN A 345 -20.62 -14.58 6.35
C ASN A 345 -20.11 -13.20 6.79
N TYR A 346 -18.87 -12.85 6.44
CA TYR A 346 -18.35 -11.49 6.18
C TYR A 346 -16.81 -11.50 6.04
N ASN A 347 -16.13 -12.49 6.63
CA ASN A 347 -14.67 -12.47 6.76
C ASN A 347 -13.94 -12.63 5.42
N TYR A 348 -14.48 -13.42 4.50
CA TYR A 348 -13.89 -13.57 3.17
C TYR A 348 -14.08 -12.31 2.32
N GLU A 349 -15.20 -11.60 2.49
CA GLU A 349 -15.55 -10.37 1.78
C GLU A 349 -14.72 -9.16 2.28
N ALA A 350 -14.68 -8.97 3.60
CA ALA A 350 -14.16 -7.76 4.24
C ALA A 350 -12.77 -7.27 3.77
N PRO A 351 -11.73 -8.12 3.59
CA PRO A 351 -10.41 -7.68 3.14
C PRO A 351 -10.45 -6.98 1.77
N PHE A 352 -11.38 -7.40 0.90
CA PHE A 352 -11.45 -6.92 -0.47
C PHE A 352 -12.20 -5.60 -0.60
N TYR A 353 -13.04 -5.23 0.36
CA TYR A 353 -13.61 -3.89 0.39
C TYR A 353 -12.54 -2.80 0.51
N ALA A 354 -11.41 -3.07 1.18
CA ALA A 354 -10.28 -2.16 1.24
C ALA A 354 -9.69 -1.85 -0.15
N ALA A 355 -9.65 -2.85 -1.04
CA ALA A 355 -9.12 -2.70 -2.39
C ALA A 355 -9.98 -1.74 -3.24
N LEU A 356 -11.29 -1.73 -2.96
CA LEU A 356 -12.29 -0.93 -3.66
C LEU A 356 -12.03 0.57 -3.47
N THR A 357 -12.15 1.07 -2.24
CA THR A 357 -12.08 2.52 -1.96
C THR A 357 -10.68 3.11 -2.15
N THR A 358 -9.65 2.31 -1.93
CA THR A 358 -8.24 2.76 -2.01
C THR A 358 -7.65 2.77 -3.42
N ASN A 359 -8.44 2.46 -4.47
CA ASN A 359 -7.97 2.34 -5.85
C ASN A 359 -6.97 1.19 -6.09
N HIS A 360 -7.05 0.09 -5.33
CA HIS A 360 -6.20 -1.10 -5.47
C HIS A 360 -6.98 -2.32 -5.99
N ILE A 361 -7.94 -2.08 -6.91
CA ILE A 361 -8.90 -3.08 -7.44
C ILE A 361 -8.23 -4.37 -7.94
N ASP A 362 -7.00 -4.29 -8.45
CA ASP A 362 -6.26 -5.46 -8.93
C ASP A 362 -6.06 -6.52 -7.84
N GLN A 363 -6.08 -6.14 -6.55
CA GLN A 363 -6.00 -7.09 -5.44
C GLN A 363 -7.29 -7.89 -5.21
N MET A 364 -8.39 -7.53 -5.86
CA MET A 364 -9.62 -8.34 -5.86
C MET A 364 -9.63 -9.43 -6.93
N ALA A 365 -8.62 -9.49 -7.80
CA ALA A 365 -8.69 -10.33 -8.99
C ALA A 365 -8.86 -11.84 -8.71
N ALA A 366 -8.46 -12.31 -7.53
CA ALA A 366 -8.64 -13.70 -7.11
C ALA A 366 -9.98 -13.97 -6.39
N TYR A 367 -10.67 -12.93 -5.90
CA TYR A 367 -11.85 -13.03 -5.03
C TYR A 367 -12.98 -13.89 -5.62
N ASP A 368 -13.29 -13.69 -6.90
CA ASP A 368 -14.49 -14.28 -7.50
C ASP A 368 -14.37 -15.80 -7.68
N GLN A 369 -13.14 -16.31 -7.90
CA GLN A 369 -12.93 -17.67 -8.38
C GLN A 369 -13.45 -18.75 -7.42
N PRO A 370 -13.17 -18.73 -6.10
CA PRO A 370 -13.74 -19.70 -5.16
C PRO A 370 -15.26 -19.67 -5.12
N VAL A 371 -15.86 -18.48 -5.21
CA VAL A 371 -17.31 -18.31 -5.23
C VAL A 371 -17.90 -18.95 -6.49
N LEU A 372 -17.33 -18.66 -7.66
CA LEU A 372 -17.81 -19.19 -8.93
C LEU A 372 -17.58 -20.71 -9.06
N ASP A 373 -16.45 -21.23 -8.57
CA ASP A 373 -16.15 -22.66 -8.55
C ASP A 373 -17.20 -23.45 -7.74
N TRP A 374 -17.73 -22.84 -6.67
CA TRP A 374 -18.74 -23.47 -5.82
C TRP A 374 -20.16 -23.41 -6.38
N MET A 375 -20.42 -22.60 -7.42
CA MET A 375 -21.78 -22.29 -7.90
C MET A 375 -22.62 -23.52 -8.22
N THR A 376 -22.03 -24.55 -8.85
CA THR A 376 -22.77 -25.80 -9.15
C THR A 376 -23.23 -26.52 -7.88
N ARG A 377 -22.41 -26.55 -6.84
CA ARG A 377 -22.79 -27.13 -5.55
C ARG A 377 -23.76 -26.22 -4.80
N GLY A 378 -23.64 -24.91 -4.95
CA GLY A 378 -24.63 -23.97 -4.43
C GLY A 378 -26.02 -24.19 -5.02
N GLN A 379 -26.12 -24.54 -6.31
CA GLN A 379 -27.39 -24.90 -6.96
C GLN A 379 -27.94 -26.23 -6.42
N GLN A 380 -27.08 -27.22 -6.21
CA GLN A 380 -27.46 -28.50 -5.62
C GLN A 380 -27.94 -28.33 -4.17
N LEU A 381 -27.29 -27.47 -3.40
CA LEU A 381 -27.67 -27.16 -2.02
C LEU A 381 -28.99 -26.40 -1.96
N ALA A 382 -29.23 -25.44 -2.85
CA ALA A 382 -30.53 -24.79 -2.98
C ALA A 382 -31.62 -25.82 -3.30
N GLN A 383 -31.40 -26.68 -4.29
CA GLN A 383 -32.35 -27.71 -4.70
C GLN A 383 -32.66 -28.70 -3.58
N SER A 384 -31.66 -29.16 -2.83
CA SER A 384 -31.86 -30.09 -1.70
C SER A 384 -32.63 -29.47 -0.54
N ASN A 385 -32.58 -28.14 -0.42
CA ASN A 385 -33.37 -27.36 0.54
C ASN A 385 -34.71 -26.88 -0.03
N GLY A 386 -35.10 -27.31 -1.24
CA GLY A 386 -36.39 -26.97 -1.85
C GLY A 386 -36.46 -25.59 -2.52
N PHE A 387 -35.32 -24.97 -2.80
CA PHE A 387 -35.22 -23.66 -3.43
C PHE A 387 -34.64 -23.71 -4.85
N GLN A 388 -34.79 -22.60 -5.59
CA GLN A 388 -34.11 -22.36 -6.87
C GLN A 388 -32.93 -21.40 -6.65
N GLY A 389 -32.06 -21.24 -7.65
CA GLY A 389 -30.88 -20.38 -7.56
C GLY A 389 -29.74 -21.07 -6.82
N VAL A 390 -29.07 -20.37 -5.91
CA VAL A 390 -27.94 -20.88 -5.13
C VAL A 390 -28.10 -20.62 -3.63
N LEU A 391 -27.59 -21.54 -2.82
CA LEU A 391 -27.34 -21.39 -1.38
C LEU A 391 -25.89 -21.74 -1.08
N TYR A 392 -25.26 -21.05 -0.14
CA TYR A 392 -23.85 -21.25 0.23
C TYR A 392 -23.74 -21.58 1.72
N PRO A 393 -22.88 -22.54 2.12
CA PRO A 393 -22.58 -22.81 3.52
C PRO A 393 -21.66 -21.72 4.08
N VAL A 394 -21.36 -21.76 5.37
CA VAL A 394 -20.47 -20.79 6.02
C VAL A 394 -19.01 -20.93 5.54
N GLY A 395 -18.48 -22.14 5.38
CA GLY A 395 -17.08 -22.37 5.00
C GLY A 395 -16.88 -23.01 3.62
N ILE A 396 -16.48 -22.23 2.60
CA ILE A 396 -16.08 -22.78 1.28
C ILE A 396 -14.55 -22.84 1.15
N SER A 397 -14.05 -23.67 0.24
CA SER A 397 -12.62 -23.94 0.09
C SER A 397 -12.24 -24.10 -1.39
N PRO A 398 -10.93 -24.09 -1.75
CA PRO A 398 -10.49 -24.09 -3.14
C PRO A 398 -11.06 -25.22 -4.01
N LYS A 399 -11.08 -24.98 -5.34
CA LYS A 399 -11.57 -25.92 -6.37
C LYS A 399 -13.03 -26.34 -6.20
N GLY A 400 -13.82 -25.44 -5.63
CA GLY A 400 -15.16 -25.75 -5.21
C GLY A 400 -15.14 -26.97 -4.29
N THR A 401 -14.56 -26.82 -3.10
CA THR A 401 -14.68 -27.73 -1.94
C THR A 401 -15.22 -26.96 -0.72
N SER A 402 -15.46 -27.61 0.41
CA SER A 402 -15.91 -26.95 1.64
C SER A 402 -15.29 -27.61 2.85
N ALA A 403 -14.73 -26.82 3.75
CA ALA A 403 -14.30 -27.25 5.08
C ALA A 403 -15.48 -27.30 6.06
N ASP A 404 -16.51 -26.47 5.84
CA ASP A 404 -17.78 -26.52 6.56
C ASP A 404 -18.97 -26.48 5.58
N THR A 405 -19.87 -27.45 5.68
CA THR A 405 -21.06 -27.54 4.82
C THR A 405 -22.35 -27.08 5.51
N SER A 406 -22.26 -26.64 6.77
CA SER A 406 -23.39 -26.11 7.53
C SER A 406 -23.86 -24.77 6.99
N LEU A 407 -25.18 -24.56 7.02
CA LEU A 407 -25.81 -23.27 6.73
C LEU A 407 -25.93 -22.39 7.98
N HIS A 408 -25.76 -22.94 9.18
CA HIS A 408 -25.95 -22.22 10.46
C HIS A 408 -27.24 -21.39 10.55
N ASN A 409 -28.34 -21.91 9.99
CA ASN A 409 -29.62 -21.19 9.83
C ASN A 409 -29.58 -19.90 8.98
N GLN A 410 -28.47 -19.62 8.29
CA GLN A 410 -28.32 -18.48 7.39
C GLN A 410 -28.70 -18.87 5.96
N LYS A 411 -29.29 -17.92 5.24
CA LYS A 411 -29.61 -17.97 3.79
C LYS A 411 -28.92 -16.85 3.03
N SER A 412 -28.30 -15.90 3.73
CA SER A 412 -27.70 -14.69 3.18
C SER A 412 -26.26 -14.85 2.68
N ASN A 413 -25.53 -15.91 3.01
CA ASN A 413 -24.10 -16.07 2.64
C ASN A 413 -23.84 -15.87 1.14
N ALA A 414 -24.71 -16.41 0.28
CA ALA A 414 -24.56 -16.23 -1.18
C ALA A 414 -24.76 -14.78 -1.65
N VAL A 415 -25.58 -13.99 -0.95
CA VAL A 415 -25.75 -12.56 -1.26
C VAL A 415 -24.70 -11.68 -0.56
N ASN A 416 -24.11 -12.16 0.54
CA ASN A 416 -22.96 -11.50 1.15
C ASN A 416 -21.75 -11.56 0.20
N LEU A 417 -21.44 -12.74 -0.33
CA LEU A 417 -20.40 -12.93 -1.36
C LEU A 417 -20.64 -12.10 -2.63
N ALA A 418 -21.90 -11.79 -2.95
CA ALA A 418 -22.26 -10.95 -4.08
C ALA A 418 -21.91 -9.47 -3.87
N SER A 419 -21.73 -9.01 -2.63
CA SER A 419 -21.52 -7.60 -2.30
C SER A 419 -20.28 -7.01 -2.97
N ASP A 420 -19.11 -7.64 -2.81
CA ASP A 420 -17.86 -7.23 -3.49
C ASP A 420 -18.01 -7.19 -5.01
N MET A 421 -18.70 -8.19 -5.60
CA MET A 421 -18.91 -8.24 -7.06
C MET A 421 -19.73 -7.05 -7.56
N ILE A 422 -20.77 -6.68 -6.80
CA ILE A 422 -21.65 -5.56 -7.13
C ILE A 422 -20.91 -4.24 -6.92
N MET A 423 -20.24 -4.07 -5.78
CA MET A 423 -19.50 -2.84 -5.46
C MET A 423 -18.34 -2.61 -6.42
N ARG A 424 -17.59 -3.66 -6.78
CA ARG A 424 -16.54 -3.58 -7.81
C ARG A 424 -17.09 -3.10 -9.14
N PHE A 425 -18.25 -3.56 -9.56
CA PHE A 425 -18.88 -3.05 -10.78
C PHE A 425 -19.41 -1.62 -10.62
N GLN A 426 -19.99 -1.26 -9.47
CA GLN A 426 -20.43 0.12 -9.22
C GLN A 426 -19.28 1.11 -9.29
N GLN A 427 -18.12 0.73 -8.75
CA GLN A 427 -16.88 1.50 -8.81
C GLN A 427 -16.27 1.52 -10.20
N THR A 428 -16.01 0.38 -10.81
CA THR A 428 -15.23 0.33 -12.07
C THR A 428 -16.07 0.50 -13.33
N ARG A 429 -17.39 0.25 -13.26
CA ARG A 429 -18.30 0.12 -14.42
C ARG A 429 -17.73 -0.77 -15.53
N ASP A 430 -16.94 -1.79 -15.16
CA ASP A 430 -16.33 -2.72 -16.10
C ASP A 430 -17.35 -3.77 -16.57
N THR A 431 -17.76 -3.66 -17.83
CA THR A 431 -18.71 -4.58 -18.46
C THR A 431 -18.09 -5.95 -18.76
N ALA A 432 -16.77 -6.05 -18.96
CA ALA A 432 -16.10 -7.33 -19.11
C ALA A 432 -16.06 -8.08 -17.77
N TYR A 433 -15.78 -7.36 -16.68
CA TYR A 433 -15.91 -7.90 -15.33
C TYR A 433 -17.36 -8.32 -15.03
N ALA A 434 -18.33 -7.44 -15.26
CA ALA A 434 -19.75 -7.73 -15.05
C ALA A 434 -20.18 -8.99 -15.80
N ALA A 435 -19.75 -9.19 -17.05
CA ALA A 435 -20.08 -10.38 -17.83
C ALA A 435 -19.58 -11.69 -17.18
N THR A 436 -18.50 -11.64 -16.39
CA THR A 436 -17.93 -12.79 -15.67
C THR A 436 -18.80 -13.17 -14.46
N VAL A 437 -19.20 -12.19 -13.65
CA VAL A 437 -19.90 -12.43 -12.36
C VAL A 437 -21.42 -12.44 -12.47
N TYR A 438 -21.99 -11.76 -13.48
CA TYR A 438 -23.43 -11.64 -13.66
C TYR A 438 -24.19 -12.99 -13.73
N PRO A 439 -23.65 -14.08 -14.33
CA PRO A 439 -24.30 -15.39 -14.25
C PRO A 439 -24.52 -15.89 -12.82
N TYR A 440 -23.54 -15.70 -11.92
CA TYR A 440 -23.67 -16.04 -10.50
C TYR A 440 -24.70 -15.15 -9.81
N LEU A 441 -24.62 -13.83 -10.01
CA LEU A 441 -25.56 -12.88 -9.41
C LEU A 441 -27.01 -13.17 -9.83
N LYS A 442 -27.24 -13.64 -11.06
CA LYS A 442 -28.57 -14.09 -11.48
C LYS A 442 -29.07 -15.31 -10.72
N GLN A 443 -28.18 -16.23 -10.32
CA GLN A 443 -28.58 -17.36 -9.47
C GLN A 443 -28.90 -16.91 -8.05
N VAL A 444 -28.14 -15.95 -7.51
CA VAL A 444 -28.44 -15.35 -6.20
C VAL A 444 -29.80 -14.62 -6.26
N GLY A 445 -30.03 -13.82 -7.31
CA GLY A 445 -31.32 -13.17 -7.57
C GLY A 445 -32.46 -14.16 -7.73
N LEU A 446 -32.25 -15.25 -8.46
CA LEU A 446 -33.26 -16.30 -8.64
C LEU A 446 -33.64 -16.95 -7.30
N PHE A 447 -32.69 -17.16 -6.39
CA PHE A 447 -32.98 -17.63 -5.04
C PHE A 447 -33.92 -16.64 -4.33
N TRP A 448 -33.53 -15.37 -4.22
CA TRP A 448 -34.33 -14.37 -3.52
C TRP A 448 -35.71 -14.12 -4.14
N GLN A 449 -35.82 -14.12 -5.47
CA GLN A 449 -37.11 -13.99 -6.17
C GLN A 449 -38.10 -15.10 -5.80
N ASN A 450 -37.62 -16.31 -5.48
CA ASN A 450 -38.47 -17.44 -5.09
C ASN A 450 -38.59 -17.62 -3.58
N TYR A 451 -37.65 -17.08 -2.81
CA TYR A 451 -37.62 -17.19 -1.35
C TYR A 451 -38.46 -16.10 -0.67
N LEU A 452 -38.44 -14.87 -1.20
CA LEU A 452 -39.21 -13.76 -0.67
C LEU A 452 -40.72 -14.03 -0.75
N THR A 453 -41.43 -13.66 0.31
CA THR A 453 -42.90 -13.75 0.37
C THR A 453 -43.51 -12.35 0.28
N LYS A 454 -44.33 -12.09 -0.74
CA LYS A 454 -45.07 -10.83 -0.86
C LYS A 454 -46.37 -10.93 -0.08
N ASP A 455 -46.57 -10.07 0.91
CA ASP A 455 -47.82 -10.03 1.68
C ASP A 455 -48.93 -9.26 0.95
N SER A 456 -50.12 -9.21 1.55
CA SER A 456 -51.29 -8.54 0.98
C SER A 456 -51.15 -7.01 0.86
N SER A 457 -50.19 -6.41 1.57
CA SER A 457 -49.85 -4.98 1.44
C SER A 457 -48.89 -4.72 0.27
N GLY A 458 -48.34 -5.78 -0.33
CA GLY A 458 -47.33 -5.70 -1.37
C GLY A 458 -45.89 -5.70 -0.85
N THR A 459 -45.67 -5.93 0.44
CA THR A 459 -44.34 -5.94 1.06
C THR A 459 -43.69 -7.30 0.92
N TYR A 460 -42.43 -7.33 0.46
CA TYR A 460 -41.60 -8.53 0.40
C TYR A 460 -40.91 -8.81 1.74
N ASN A 461 -41.16 -9.99 2.31
CA ASN A 461 -40.62 -10.43 3.58
C ASN A 461 -39.63 -11.60 3.40
N ILE A 462 -38.57 -11.57 4.20
CA ILE A 462 -37.55 -12.62 4.35
C ILE A 462 -37.90 -13.42 5.60
N THR A 463 -38.16 -14.72 5.50
CA THR A 463 -38.59 -15.54 6.65
C THR A 463 -37.64 -16.69 6.92
N ASN A 464 -37.18 -16.86 8.16
CA ASN A 464 -36.23 -17.90 8.59
C ASN A 464 -34.85 -17.77 7.93
N ASP A 465 -34.30 -16.56 8.01
CA ASP A 465 -32.92 -16.25 7.67
C ASP A 465 -32.24 -15.64 8.90
N ALA A 466 -31.35 -16.40 9.52
CA ALA A 466 -30.77 -16.02 10.79
C ALA A 466 -29.71 -14.91 10.61
N PRO A 467 -29.79 -13.80 11.37
CA PRO A 467 -28.76 -12.76 11.33
C PRO A 467 -27.41 -13.24 11.90
N GLN A 468 -27.44 -14.24 12.78
CA GLN A 468 -26.26 -14.82 13.42
C GLN A 468 -26.29 -16.34 13.29
N GLU A 469 -25.11 -16.95 13.33
CA GLU A 469 -24.96 -18.39 13.25
C GLU A 469 -25.83 -19.10 14.31
N ASP A 470 -26.57 -20.13 13.86
CA ASP A 470 -27.38 -21.03 14.68
C ASP A 470 -28.55 -20.39 15.45
N ASN A 471 -28.81 -19.10 15.24
CA ASN A 471 -29.98 -18.46 15.82
C ASN A 471 -31.26 -19.23 15.45
N ALA A 472 -32.04 -19.59 16.46
CA ALA A 472 -33.23 -20.40 16.28
C ALA A 472 -34.32 -19.64 15.54
N TYR A 473 -35.01 -20.31 14.60
CA TYR A 473 -36.18 -19.75 13.93
C TYR A 473 -37.37 -19.57 14.91
N PRO A 474 -38.27 -18.59 14.67
CA PRO A 474 -38.30 -17.71 13.51
C PRO A 474 -37.29 -16.55 13.58
N GLN A 475 -36.73 -16.20 12.42
CA GLN A 475 -35.89 -15.03 12.20
C GLN A 475 -36.37 -14.36 10.91
N THR A 476 -37.06 -13.23 11.02
CA THR A 476 -37.78 -12.60 9.90
C THR A 476 -37.24 -11.20 9.64
N ASN A 477 -37.01 -10.86 8.38
CA ASN A 477 -36.51 -9.56 7.94
C ASN A 477 -35.24 -9.14 8.69
N SER A 478 -34.21 -10.01 8.64
CA SER A 478 -32.87 -9.68 9.12
C SER A 478 -32.38 -8.39 8.46
N ILE A 479 -31.89 -7.43 9.25
CA ILE A 479 -31.41 -6.13 8.74
C ILE A 479 -30.22 -6.30 7.79
N LEU A 480 -29.32 -7.23 8.09
CA LEU A 480 -28.22 -7.62 7.20
C LEU A 480 -28.76 -8.08 5.83
N SER A 481 -29.70 -9.02 5.85
CA SER A 481 -30.24 -9.61 4.62
C SER A 481 -31.05 -8.60 3.81
N LEU A 482 -31.82 -7.71 4.46
CA LEU A 482 -32.53 -6.62 3.77
C LEU A 482 -31.54 -5.71 3.02
N GLY A 483 -30.45 -5.31 3.68
CA GLY A 483 -29.42 -4.48 3.05
C GLY A 483 -28.71 -5.17 1.88
N LEU A 484 -28.32 -6.44 2.05
CA LEU A 484 -27.66 -7.20 0.99
C LEU A 484 -28.58 -7.50 -0.21
N VAL A 485 -29.86 -7.79 0.04
CA VAL A 485 -30.85 -8.02 -1.02
C VAL A 485 -31.19 -6.74 -1.77
N HIS A 486 -31.24 -5.59 -1.08
CA HIS A 486 -31.30 -4.27 -1.70
C HIS A 486 -30.12 -4.06 -2.67
N LEU A 487 -28.89 -4.25 -2.17
CA LEU A 487 -27.67 -4.13 -2.98
C LEU A 487 -27.70 -5.08 -4.20
N LEU A 488 -28.17 -6.32 -4.01
CA LEU A 488 -28.30 -7.32 -5.09
C LEU A 488 -29.21 -6.86 -6.22
N PHE A 489 -30.44 -6.43 -5.92
CA PHE A 489 -31.40 -6.08 -6.97
C PHE A 489 -31.05 -4.76 -7.67
N GLN A 490 -30.37 -3.84 -6.98
CA GLN A 490 -29.71 -2.71 -7.61
C GLN A 490 -28.61 -3.16 -8.57
N GLY A 491 -27.70 -4.01 -8.10
CA GLY A 491 -26.59 -4.55 -8.90
C GLY A 491 -27.05 -5.32 -10.14
N LEU A 492 -28.08 -6.17 -9.99
CA LEU A 492 -28.70 -6.90 -11.10
C LEU A 492 -29.28 -5.96 -12.14
N THR A 493 -30.00 -4.91 -11.71
CA THR A 493 -30.58 -3.92 -12.63
C THR A 493 -29.50 -3.13 -13.36
N ASP A 494 -28.48 -2.67 -12.64
CA ASP A 494 -27.35 -1.91 -13.17
C ASP A 494 -26.54 -2.73 -14.20
N MET A 495 -26.13 -3.94 -13.84
CA MET A 495 -25.37 -4.83 -14.74
C MET A 495 -26.20 -5.30 -15.93
N SER A 496 -27.48 -5.64 -15.70
CA SER A 496 -28.41 -5.99 -16.78
C SER A 496 -28.53 -4.87 -17.80
N THR A 497 -28.60 -3.62 -17.34
CA THR A 497 -28.64 -2.43 -18.21
C THR A 497 -27.33 -2.25 -18.97
N ALA A 498 -26.19 -2.31 -18.26
CA ALA A 498 -24.87 -2.12 -18.87
C ALA A 498 -24.49 -3.21 -19.88
N LEU A 499 -24.90 -4.46 -19.62
CA LEU A 499 -24.68 -5.60 -20.51
C LEU A 499 -25.75 -5.73 -21.61
N ASN A 500 -26.82 -4.92 -21.54
CA ASN A 500 -28.01 -5.05 -22.38
C ASN A 500 -28.61 -6.47 -22.38
N GLN A 501 -28.70 -7.11 -21.21
CA GLN A 501 -29.29 -8.43 -21.01
C GLN A 501 -30.53 -8.36 -20.12
N ASP A 502 -31.39 -9.37 -20.13
CA ASP A 502 -32.49 -9.56 -19.17
C ASP A 502 -33.44 -8.35 -18.98
N ALA A 503 -33.69 -7.58 -20.04
CA ALA A 503 -34.54 -6.39 -19.97
C ALA A 503 -35.95 -6.66 -19.42
N GLY A 504 -36.50 -7.86 -19.67
CA GLY A 504 -37.80 -8.29 -19.14
C GLY A 504 -37.83 -8.56 -17.63
N SER A 505 -36.68 -8.77 -16.98
CA SER A 505 -36.59 -9.04 -15.55
C SER A 505 -36.44 -7.77 -14.71
N ARG A 506 -35.94 -6.67 -15.30
CA ARG A 506 -35.61 -5.42 -14.59
C ARG A 506 -36.79 -4.85 -13.80
N ALA A 507 -37.99 -4.85 -14.37
CA ALA A 507 -39.17 -4.34 -13.67
C ALA A 507 -39.52 -5.15 -12.41
N ALA A 508 -39.35 -6.48 -12.45
CA ALA A 508 -39.57 -7.33 -11.29
C ALA A 508 -38.49 -7.14 -10.22
N TRP A 509 -37.23 -6.99 -10.62
CA TRP A 509 -36.14 -6.68 -9.69
C TRP A 509 -36.31 -5.33 -9.01
N GLN A 510 -36.70 -4.30 -9.78
CA GLN A 510 -37.02 -2.98 -9.26
C GLN A 510 -38.25 -3.00 -8.34
N ASP A 511 -39.27 -3.81 -8.66
CA ASP A 511 -40.45 -3.98 -7.79
C ASP A 511 -40.07 -4.64 -6.45
N ILE A 512 -39.19 -5.64 -6.45
CA ILE A 512 -38.69 -6.25 -5.22
C ILE A 512 -37.93 -5.23 -4.40
N ASP A 513 -36.93 -4.58 -4.99
CA ASP A 513 -36.08 -3.61 -4.30
C ASP A 513 -36.89 -2.48 -3.65
N ALA A 514 -37.87 -1.93 -4.39
CA ALA A 514 -38.72 -0.83 -3.92
C ALA A 514 -39.72 -1.23 -2.83
N HIS A 515 -39.98 -2.52 -2.63
CA HIS A 515 -41.02 -3.01 -1.71
C HIS A 515 -40.49 -4.08 -0.73
N LEU A 516 -39.18 -4.15 -0.49
CA LEU A 516 -38.63 -4.90 0.64
C LEU A 516 -39.23 -4.38 1.96
N ALA A 517 -39.34 -5.27 2.95
CA ALA A 517 -39.76 -4.88 4.28
C ALA A 517 -38.91 -3.73 4.85
N PRO A 518 -39.51 -2.80 5.61
CA PRO A 518 -38.75 -1.71 6.24
C PRO A 518 -37.70 -2.28 7.19
N LEU A 519 -36.58 -1.56 7.31
CA LEU A 519 -35.54 -1.90 8.28
C LEU A 519 -36.16 -1.96 9.68
N PRO A 520 -35.99 -3.07 10.41
CA PRO A 520 -36.64 -3.23 11.70
C PRO A 520 -36.00 -2.31 12.75
N THR A 521 -36.85 -1.76 13.63
CA THR A 521 -36.44 -0.82 14.67
C THR A 521 -36.97 -1.24 16.03
N MET A 522 -36.31 -0.80 17.10
CA MET A 522 -36.77 -0.95 18.47
C MET A 522 -36.47 0.31 19.30
N SER A 523 -37.14 0.43 20.46
CA SER A 523 -36.81 1.45 21.45
C SER A 523 -35.76 0.91 22.42
N ARG A 524 -34.63 1.60 22.57
CA ARG A 524 -33.55 1.26 23.51
C ARG A 524 -32.98 2.53 24.11
N ASN A 525 -32.85 2.58 25.44
CA ASN A 525 -32.39 3.78 26.18
C ASN A 525 -33.12 5.08 25.77
N SER A 526 -34.44 4.99 25.61
CA SER A 526 -35.32 6.11 25.18
C SER A 526 -35.00 6.69 23.79
N GLN A 527 -34.23 5.97 22.96
CA GLN A 527 -33.95 6.28 21.57
C GLN A 527 -34.47 5.17 20.66
N THR A 528 -34.79 5.52 19.42
CA THR A 528 -35.02 4.52 18.37
C THR A 528 -33.67 4.06 17.82
N VAL A 529 -33.46 2.75 17.78
CA VAL A 529 -32.31 2.07 17.18
C VAL A 529 -32.79 1.01 16.19
N PHE A 530 -31.93 0.53 15.32
CA PHE A 530 -32.20 -0.65 14.54
C PHE A 530 -32.26 -1.89 15.42
N ARG A 531 -33.08 -2.85 14.97
CA ARG A 531 -33.24 -4.20 15.53
C ARG A 531 -32.59 -5.17 14.53
N GLU A 532 -32.12 -6.33 14.96
CA GLU A 532 -31.51 -7.31 14.05
C GLU A 532 -32.54 -7.96 13.12
N THR A 533 -33.76 -8.22 13.61
CA THR A 533 -34.88 -8.79 12.81
C THR A 533 -36.17 -8.01 13.06
N SER A 534 -37.25 -8.28 12.33
CA SER A 534 -38.61 -7.83 12.68
C SER A 534 -39.33 -8.80 13.63
N VAL A 535 -39.01 -10.10 13.55
CA VAL A 535 -39.48 -11.17 14.44
C VAL A 535 -38.31 -12.12 14.69
N GLY A 536 -38.06 -12.48 15.94
CA GLY A 536 -36.88 -13.27 16.33
C GLY A 536 -35.93 -12.43 17.17
N THR A 537 -34.63 -12.47 16.86
CA THR A 537 -33.57 -11.76 17.56
C THR A 537 -33.75 -10.24 17.49
N ASP A 538 -33.74 -9.55 18.63
CA ASP A 538 -33.85 -8.10 18.68
C ASP A 538 -32.50 -7.39 18.67
N TRP A 539 -31.66 -7.66 19.66
CA TRP A 539 -30.34 -7.08 19.83
C TRP A 539 -29.46 -8.04 20.60
N VAL A 540 -28.31 -8.40 20.04
CA VAL A 540 -27.36 -9.28 20.74
C VAL A 540 -26.15 -8.48 21.23
N ASN A 541 -25.60 -8.92 22.37
CA ASN A 541 -24.38 -8.36 22.95
C ASN A 541 -23.21 -9.35 22.88
N ASP A 542 -22.76 -9.66 21.68
CA ASP A 542 -21.84 -10.76 21.35
C ASP A 542 -20.68 -10.33 20.42
N SER A 543 -20.21 -9.09 20.55
CA SER A 543 -19.16 -8.49 19.73
C SER A 543 -19.52 -8.19 18.28
N ASN A 544 -20.58 -8.77 17.71
CA ASN A 544 -21.00 -8.48 16.33
C ASN A 544 -21.66 -7.10 16.16
N ASP A 545 -21.64 -6.61 14.91
CA ASP A 545 -22.21 -5.32 14.49
C ASP A 545 -23.45 -5.45 13.57
N ILE A 546 -24.05 -6.65 13.45
CA ILE A 546 -25.17 -6.97 12.54
C ILE A 546 -26.23 -5.87 12.44
N ALA A 547 -26.63 -5.28 13.57
CA ALA A 547 -27.66 -4.25 13.63
C ALA A 547 -27.37 -2.99 12.78
N ILE A 548 -26.13 -2.78 12.31
CA ILE A 548 -25.77 -1.67 11.42
C ILE A 548 -25.44 -2.10 9.98
N GLN A 549 -25.44 -3.39 9.65
CA GLN A 549 -24.90 -3.87 8.37
C GLN A 549 -25.76 -3.53 7.13
N ALA A 550 -26.98 -2.99 7.30
CA ALA A 550 -27.73 -2.35 6.22
C ALA A 550 -27.07 -1.04 5.72
N VAL A 551 -26.21 -0.42 6.54
CA VAL A 551 -25.39 0.73 6.16
C VAL A 551 -24.17 0.28 5.35
N TYR A 552 -23.42 -0.70 5.89
CA TYR A 552 -22.23 -1.26 5.27
C TYR A 552 -22.13 -2.75 5.62
N PRO A 553 -22.01 -3.66 4.65
CA PRO A 553 -21.91 -3.42 3.21
C PRO A 553 -23.25 -3.13 2.50
N GLY A 554 -24.40 -3.27 3.19
CA GLY A 554 -25.73 -3.20 2.56
C GLY A 554 -26.04 -1.91 1.79
N SER A 555 -25.38 -0.79 2.09
CA SER A 555 -25.41 0.46 1.31
C SER A 555 -26.82 1.08 1.16
N GLN A 556 -27.77 0.71 2.02
CA GLN A 556 -29.16 1.18 1.99
C GLN A 556 -29.35 2.49 2.77
N VAL A 557 -28.51 2.73 3.78
CA VAL A 557 -28.59 3.89 4.67
C VAL A 557 -27.31 4.72 4.57
N GLY A 558 -27.44 6.05 4.52
CA GLY A 558 -26.32 6.99 4.40
C GLY A 558 -26.74 8.43 4.59
N LEU A 559 -25.83 9.37 4.31
CA LEU A 559 -26.06 10.81 4.51
C LEU A 559 -27.29 11.38 3.76
N ASP A 560 -27.72 10.78 2.65
CA ASP A 560 -28.91 11.19 1.89
C ASP A 560 -30.21 10.51 2.37
N SER A 561 -30.15 9.65 3.39
CA SER A 561 -31.35 9.06 4.01
C SER A 561 -32.20 10.13 4.72
N ASP A 562 -33.48 9.85 4.95
CA ASP A 562 -34.33 10.76 5.72
C ASP A 562 -33.80 10.94 7.16
N ALA A 563 -34.12 12.08 7.77
CA ALA A 563 -33.58 12.46 9.07
C ALA A 563 -33.89 11.44 10.19
N THR A 564 -35.02 10.71 10.10
CA THR A 564 -35.41 9.74 11.13
C THR A 564 -34.57 8.47 11.00
N THR A 565 -34.42 7.95 9.78
CA THR A 565 -33.56 6.79 9.50
C THR A 565 -32.11 7.10 9.83
N LEU A 566 -31.61 8.27 9.43
CA LEU A 566 -30.23 8.67 9.71
C LEU A 566 -29.97 8.81 11.22
N GLN A 567 -30.90 9.40 11.97
CA GLN A 567 -30.78 9.49 13.43
C GLN A 567 -30.85 8.11 14.09
N THR A 568 -31.71 7.21 13.60
CA THR A 568 -31.82 5.82 14.08
C THR A 568 -30.50 5.09 13.89
N ALA A 569 -29.85 5.24 12.74
CA ALA A 569 -28.55 4.64 12.47
C ALA A 569 -27.46 5.18 13.40
N ARG A 570 -27.40 6.51 13.61
CA ARG A 570 -26.47 7.13 14.56
C ARG A 570 -26.66 6.66 16.00
N ASN A 571 -27.91 6.55 16.45
CA ASN A 571 -28.24 5.98 17.76
C ASN A 571 -27.80 4.51 17.85
N THR A 572 -27.93 3.76 16.75
CA THR A 572 -27.51 2.36 16.69
C THR A 572 -25.99 2.23 16.83
N VAL A 573 -25.22 3.07 16.12
CA VAL A 573 -23.76 3.14 16.27
C VAL A 573 -23.36 3.48 17.71
N ASP A 574 -23.96 4.52 18.29
CA ASP A 574 -23.72 4.95 19.67
C ASP A 574 -23.97 3.81 20.68
N GLN A 575 -25.07 3.07 20.52
CA GLN A 575 -25.46 2.02 21.45
C GLN A 575 -24.78 0.66 21.20
N LEU A 576 -24.31 0.40 19.98
CA LEU A 576 -23.49 -0.77 19.64
C LEU A 576 -22.08 -0.62 20.21
N ALA A 577 -21.44 0.53 19.96
CA ALA A 577 -20.07 0.85 20.37
C ALA A 577 -19.06 -0.29 20.11
N ARG A 578 -19.16 -0.96 18.95
CA ARG A 578 -18.35 -2.11 18.53
C ARG A 578 -16.99 -1.70 17.94
N TRP A 579 -16.29 -0.82 18.66
CA TRP A 579 -15.03 -0.27 18.17
C TRP A 579 -13.91 -1.32 18.20
N HIS A 580 -13.69 -1.96 19.35
CA HIS A 580 -12.54 -2.85 19.63
C HIS A 580 -12.97 -4.29 19.95
N THR A 581 -13.98 -4.80 19.24
CA THR A 581 -14.57 -6.10 19.54
C THR A 581 -13.92 -7.24 18.78
N ASP A 582 -13.94 -8.44 19.37
CA ASP A 582 -13.25 -9.62 18.83
C ASP A 582 -13.73 -10.08 17.44
N ASN A 583 -14.95 -9.70 17.03
CA ASN A 583 -15.60 -10.16 15.80
C ASN A 583 -16.27 -8.96 15.10
N ALA A 584 -16.08 -8.84 13.78
CA ALA A 584 -16.69 -7.83 12.91
C ALA A 584 -16.42 -6.31 13.15
N PRO A 585 -15.28 -5.85 13.71
CA PRO A 585 -14.98 -4.41 13.69
C PRO A 585 -14.77 -3.88 12.26
N ALA A 586 -14.38 -4.75 11.32
CA ALA A 586 -14.08 -4.46 9.92
C ALA A 586 -15.22 -3.78 9.14
N THR A 587 -16.49 -3.96 9.53
CA THR A 587 -17.66 -3.34 8.90
C THR A 587 -18.24 -2.17 9.70
N PHE A 588 -17.92 -2.08 10.99
CA PHE A 588 -18.50 -1.11 11.91
C PHE A 588 -17.99 0.32 11.67
N TYR A 589 -16.67 0.49 11.51
CA TYR A 589 -16.06 1.80 11.24
C TYR A 589 -16.59 2.47 9.96
N PRO A 590 -16.61 1.79 8.78
CA PRO A 590 -17.19 2.39 7.58
C PRO A 590 -18.70 2.62 7.71
N ALA A 591 -19.44 1.77 8.44
CA ALA A 591 -20.86 2.03 8.73
C ALA A 591 -21.05 3.32 9.56
N ALA A 592 -20.23 3.54 10.58
CA ALA A 592 -20.28 4.75 11.40
C ALA A 592 -20.00 6.02 10.57
N ALA A 593 -18.98 5.97 9.69
CA ALA A 593 -18.63 7.06 8.80
C ALA A 593 -19.75 7.36 7.78
N ARG A 594 -20.35 6.33 7.17
CA ARG A 594 -21.45 6.47 6.19
C ARG A 594 -22.69 7.18 6.73
N VAL A 595 -22.93 7.12 8.03
CA VAL A 595 -24.06 7.82 8.67
C VAL A 595 -23.68 9.16 9.29
N GLY A 596 -22.42 9.58 9.16
CA GLY A 596 -21.93 10.82 9.76
C GLY A 596 -22.06 10.78 11.28
N TYR A 597 -21.57 9.70 11.90
CA TYR A 597 -21.43 9.62 13.36
C TYR A 597 -20.35 10.62 13.82
N ASN A 598 -20.10 10.77 15.13
CA ASN A 598 -19.10 11.75 15.58
C ASN A 598 -17.69 11.41 15.01
N PRO A 599 -17.11 12.23 14.11
CA PRO A 599 -15.89 11.85 13.40
C PRO A 599 -14.66 11.86 14.32
N ALA A 600 -14.67 12.67 15.39
CA ALA A 600 -13.61 12.64 16.38
C ALA A 600 -13.63 11.33 17.20
N THR A 601 -14.82 10.78 17.46
CA THR A 601 -14.95 9.47 18.11
C THR A 601 -14.47 8.36 17.19
N ILE A 602 -14.84 8.38 15.91
CA ILE A 602 -14.36 7.38 14.93
C ILE A 602 -12.83 7.40 14.87
N LEU A 603 -12.24 8.58 14.63
CA LEU A 603 -10.79 8.73 14.49
C LEU A 603 -10.04 8.35 15.78
N SER A 604 -10.58 8.69 16.95
CA SER A 604 -9.98 8.30 18.24
C SER A 604 -9.99 6.79 18.46
N ASN A 605 -11.03 6.07 18.03
CA ASN A 605 -11.05 4.61 18.15
C ASN A 605 -10.12 3.97 17.11
N MET A 606 -10.08 4.47 15.87
CA MET A 606 -9.09 4.04 14.88
C MET A 606 -7.65 4.25 15.38
N HIS A 607 -7.40 5.33 16.11
CA HIS A 607 -6.10 5.54 16.74
C HIS A 607 -5.80 4.42 17.74
N THR A 608 -6.76 4.08 18.60
CA THR A 608 -6.63 2.95 19.54
C THR A 608 -6.32 1.65 18.80
N GLU A 609 -7.03 1.33 17.72
CA GLU A 609 -6.76 0.14 16.88
C GLU A 609 -5.29 0.13 16.41
N ALA A 610 -4.84 1.27 15.86
CA ALA A 610 -3.51 1.40 15.28
C ALA A 610 -2.37 1.33 16.32
N VAL A 611 -2.62 1.68 17.59
CA VAL A 611 -1.57 1.75 18.62
C VAL A 611 -1.65 0.65 19.68
N SER A 612 -2.84 0.13 19.97
CA SER A 612 -3.09 -0.82 21.05
C SER A 612 -3.47 -2.20 20.52
N ASP A 613 -4.22 -2.25 19.42
CA ASP A 613 -4.75 -3.49 18.85
C ASP A 613 -4.04 -3.89 17.55
N SER A 614 -2.82 -3.38 17.32
CA SER A 614 -1.99 -3.73 16.16
C SER A 614 -0.65 -4.33 16.60
N TYR A 615 -0.18 -5.35 15.87
CA TYR A 615 1.18 -5.85 16.01
C TYR A 615 2.19 -4.93 15.31
N ASN A 616 3.48 -5.17 15.55
CA ASN A 616 4.57 -4.43 14.91
C ASN A 616 4.60 -4.57 13.37
N ASN A 617 4.00 -5.63 12.81
CA ASN A 617 3.80 -5.80 11.37
C ASN A 617 2.65 -4.98 10.79
N LEU A 618 1.96 -4.21 11.65
CA LEU A 618 0.84 -3.33 11.33
C LEU A 618 -0.47 -4.07 11.00
N GLY A 619 -0.52 -5.38 11.27
CA GLY A 619 -1.75 -6.15 11.28
C GLY A 619 -2.53 -5.88 12.55
N ILE A 620 -3.80 -5.47 12.39
CA ILE A 620 -4.76 -5.38 13.50
C ILE A 620 -5.13 -6.80 13.94
N HIS A 621 -5.08 -7.04 15.24
CA HIS A 621 -5.31 -8.35 15.85
C HIS A 621 -6.52 -8.31 16.77
N HIS A 622 -7.47 -9.21 16.49
CA HIS A 622 -8.62 -9.49 17.33
C HIS A 622 -8.77 -11.01 17.42
N ASN A 623 -9.32 -11.51 18.53
CA ASN A 623 -9.35 -12.96 18.80
C ASN A 623 -10.14 -13.75 17.73
N GLY A 624 -11.20 -13.16 17.17
CA GLY A 624 -11.98 -13.75 16.07
C GLY A 624 -11.56 -13.30 14.66
N GLY A 625 -10.55 -12.43 14.54
CA GLY A 625 -10.27 -11.66 13.32
C GLY A 625 -8.96 -12.03 12.62
N GLY A 626 -9.06 -12.39 11.34
CA GLY A 626 -7.94 -12.59 10.40
C GLY A 626 -7.70 -11.41 9.45
N VAL A 627 -7.58 -11.69 8.15
CA VAL A 627 -7.29 -10.66 7.14
C VAL A 627 -8.46 -9.70 6.88
N GLU A 628 -9.66 -9.98 7.39
CA GLU A 628 -10.80 -9.06 7.38
C GLU A 628 -10.47 -7.73 8.07
N ASN A 629 -9.58 -7.75 9.06
CA ASN A 629 -9.19 -6.57 9.82
C ASN A 629 -8.40 -5.56 8.98
N LEU A 630 -7.93 -5.94 7.79
CA LEU A 630 -7.37 -4.99 6.82
C LEU A 630 -8.37 -3.90 6.43
N ASN A 631 -9.67 -4.15 6.59
CA ASN A 631 -10.74 -3.20 6.28
C ASN A 631 -11.03 -2.16 7.37
N VAL A 632 -10.61 -2.41 8.61
CA VAL A 632 -10.95 -1.58 9.79
C VAL A 632 -10.55 -0.13 9.57
N ILE A 633 -9.28 0.10 9.23
CA ILE A 633 -8.74 1.45 9.02
C ILE A 633 -8.95 1.92 7.58
N THR A 634 -8.80 1.05 6.58
CA THR A 634 -8.87 1.45 5.17
C THR A 634 -10.26 1.97 4.79
N SER A 635 -11.27 1.10 4.71
CA SER A 635 -12.63 1.52 4.38
C SER A 635 -13.20 2.49 5.43
N GLY A 636 -12.87 2.32 6.70
CA GLY A 636 -13.30 3.25 7.74
C GLY A 636 -12.83 4.68 7.47
N LEU A 637 -11.52 4.89 7.25
CA LEU A 637 -10.95 6.20 6.98
C LEU A 637 -11.37 6.73 5.61
N ASP A 638 -11.42 5.86 4.60
CA ASP A 638 -11.84 6.23 3.25
C ASP A 638 -13.29 6.72 3.24
N GLU A 639 -14.23 6.09 3.96
CA GLU A 639 -15.62 6.54 4.04
C GLU A 639 -15.78 7.83 4.86
N MET A 640 -14.81 8.20 5.72
CA MET A 640 -14.75 9.54 6.32
C MET A 640 -14.27 10.60 5.31
N LEU A 641 -13.31 10.24 4.46
CA LEU A 641 -12.68 11.13 3.46
C LEU A 641 -13.47 11.26 2.15
N LEU A 642 -14.17 10.21 1.72
CA LEU A 642 -14.81 10.09 0.41
C LEU A 642 -15.96 9.08 0.44
N GLN A 643 -17.19 9.55 0.23
CA GLN A 643 -18.36 8.69 0.01
C GLN A 643 -18.88 8.84 -1.42
N SER A 644 -19.32 7.74 -2.04
CA SER A 644 -19.90 7.77 -3.39
C SER A 644 -21.05 6.79 -3.65
N PHE A 645 -21.38 5.91 -2.69
CA PHE A 645 -22.36 4.83 -2.86
C PHE A 645 -23.79 5.32 -3.12
N GLN A 646 -24.14 6.54 -2.68
CA GLN A 646 -25.46 7.17 -2.92
C GLN A 646 -25.55 7.95 -4.25
N LYS A 647 -24.71 7.60 -5.23
CA LYS A 647 -24.70 8.15 -6.60
C LYS A 647 -24.21 9.60 -6.71
N ASP A 648 -23.53 10.11 -5.69
CA ASP A 648 -22.77 11.36 -5.74
C ASP A 648 -21.53 11.30 -4.86
N VAL A 649 -20.47 11.96 -5.31
CA VAL A 649 -19.20 12.10 -4.61
C VAL A 649 -19.33 13.15 -3.51
N LYS A 650 -19.03 12.76 -2.28
CA LYS A 650 -18.94 13.61 -1.09
C LYS A 650 -17.51 13.52 -0.55
N VAL A 651 -16.74 14.61 -0.63
CA VAL A 651 -15.39 14.68 -0.04
C VAL A 651 -15.47 15.17 1.40
N PHE A 652 -14.62 14.63 2.27
CA PHE A 652 -14.62 14.85 3.71
C PHE A 652 -16.02 14.70 4.31
N ALA A 653 -16.68 13.61 3.93
CA ALA A 653 -18.09 13.34 4.22
C ALA A 653 -18.36 13.25 5.73
N ASP A 654 -17.40 12.75 6.50
CA ASP A 654 -17.46 12.67 7.96
C ASP A 654 -16.09 12.95 8.59
N TRP A 655 -15.65 14.21 8.53
CA TRP A 655 -14.29 14.62 8.94
C TRP A 655 -14.31 15.58 10.15
N PRO A 656 -13.41 15.44 11.15
CA PRO A 656 -13.39 16.31 12.32
C PRO A 656 -13.03 17.75 11.98
N ALA A 657 -13.64 18.69 12.70
CA ALA A 657 -13.31 20.10 12.58
C ALA A 657 -11.89 20.38 13.12
N ASN A 658 -11.23 21.36 12.51
CA ASN A 658 -9.86 21.82 12.80
C ASN A 658 -8.81 20.73 12.59
N SER A 659 -9.10 19.76 11.73
CA SER A 659 -8.15 18.72 11.31
C SER A 659 -7.92 18.85 9.82
N ASP A 660 -6.68 19.10 9.44
CA ASP A 660 -6.28 19.12 8.04
C ASP A 660 -6.11 17.68 7.53
N ALA A 661 -6.50 17.45 6.29
CA ALA A 661 -6.34 16.16 5.62
C ALA A 661 -6.21 16.32 4.12
N LYS A 662 -5.64 15.30 3.50
CA LYS A 662 -5.42 15.25 2.06
C LYS A 662 -5.40 13.81 1.58
N PHE A 663 -5.99 13.58 0.42
CA PHE A 663 -5.90 12.29 -0.25
C PHE A 663 -5.79 12.48 -1.76
N GLY A 664 -5.26 11.47 -2.42
CA GLY A 664 -5.10 11.44 -3.88
C GLY A 664 -5.60 10.13 -4.46
N ASP A 665 -6.33 10.26 -5.56
CA ASP A 665 -6.84 9.20 -6.42
C ASP A 665 -7.50 8.02 -5.68
N LEU A 666 -8.28 8.29 -4.63
CA LEU A 666 -9.21 7.31 -4.06
C LEU A 666 -10.34 7.03 -5.05
N MET A 667 -10.85 5.81 -5.10
CA MET A 667 -11.83 5.37 -6.11
C MET A 667 -13.27 5.68 -5.68
N ALA A 668 -14.02 6.34 -6.57
CA ALA A 668 -15.45 6.59 -6.41
C ALA A 668 -16.31 5.84 -7.44
N ALA A 669 -17.57 5.57 -7.07
CA ALA A 669 -18.57 4.97 -7.94
C ALA A 669 -18.68 5.70 -9.30
N GLY A 670 -18.62 4.94 -10.40
CA GLY A 670 -18.65 5.49 -11.76
C GLY A 670 -17.29 5.58 -12.47
N ASP A 671 -16.25 5.02 -11.86
CA ASP A 671 -14.85 4.92 -12.35
C ASP A 671 -14.17 6.30 -12.36
N PHE A 672 -14.26 6.98 -11.22
CA PHE A 672 -13.64 8.27 -10.96
C PHE A 672 -12.58 8.16 -9.87
N LEU A 673 -11.36 8.61 -10.16
CA LEU A 673 -10.31 8.78 -9.16
C LEU A 673 -10.40 10.19 -8.57
N ILE A 674 -10.62 10.29 -7.26
CA ILE A 674 -10.89 11.54 -6.57
C ILE A 674 -9.69 11.92 -5.71
N SER A 675 -9.25 13.17 -5.83
CA SER A 675 -8.24 13.79 -4.98
C SER A 675 -8.81 15.05 -4.34
N SER A 676 -8.49 15.29 -3.07
CA SER A 676 -9.01 16.45 -2.34
C SER A 676 -8.11 16.83 -1.16
N SER A 677 -8.27 18.05 -0.67
CA SER A 677 -7.65 18.51 0.58
C SER A 677 -8.62 19.37 1.36
N ILE A 678 -8.61 19.23 2.68
CA ILE A 678 -9.29 20.11 3.64
C ILE A 678 -8.24 20.79 4.50
N ALA A 679 -8.37 22.10 4.64
CA ALA A 679 -7.53 22.90 5.52
C ALA A 679 -8.36 24.00 6.17
N ASN A 680 -8.16 24.27 7.45
CA ASN A 680 -8.92 25.29 8.19
C ASN A 680 -10.45 25.14 8.03
N ASN A 681 -10.97 23.90 8.12
CA ASN A 681 -12.39 23.56 7.93
C ASN A 681 -12.95 23.87 6.53
N SER A 682 -12.10 24.07 5.53
CA SER A 682 -12.55 24.36 4.16
C SER A 682 -11.90 23.42 3.17
N VAL A 683 -12.73 22.78 2.35
CA VAL A 683 -12.26 22.02 1.18
C VAL A 683 -11.57 22.98 0.23
N GLN A 684 -10.36 22.61 -0.19
CA GLN A 684 -9.50 23.45 -1.03
C GLN A 684 -9.83 23.25 -2.52
N TYR A 685 -10.03 22.01 -2.93
CA TYR A 685 -10.39 21.62 -4.30
C TYR A 685 -11.05 20.23 -4.29
N VAL A 686 -11.70 19.85 -5.38
CA VAL A 686 -12.03 18.46 -5.72
C VAL A 686 -11.51 18.18 -7.11
N ARG A 687 -10.56 17.27 -7.26
CA ARG A 687 -10.08 16.81 -8.56
C ARG A 687 -10.63 15.42 -8.82
N ALA A 688 -11.16 15.20 -10.02
CA ALA A 688 -11.68 13.91 -10.47
C ALA A 688 -11.03 13.53 -11.82
N VAL A 689 -10.39 12.38 -11.89
CA VAL A 689 -9.98 11.75 -13.17
C VAL A 689 -11.07 10.78 -13.57
N SER A 690 -11.71 11.05 -14.70
CA SER A 690 -12.73 10.19 -15.28
C SER A 690 -12.08 9.09 -16.10
N GLN A 691 -12.11 7.84 -15.64
CA GLN A 691 -11.46 6.75 -16.38
C GLN A 691 -12.29 6.28 -17.58
N LYS A 692 -13.62 6.25 -17.44
CA LYS A 692 -14.55 5.77 -18.49
C LYS A 692 -15.55 6.80 -19.02
N GLY A 693 -15.48 8.04 -18.55
CA GLY A 693 -16.49 9.05 -18.89
C GLY A 693 -17.75 8.90 -18.06
N GLY A 694 -18.86 9.45 -18.55
CA GLY A 694 -20.15 9.38 -17.88
C GLY A 694 -20.45 10.62 -17.07
N SER A 695 -21.38 10.52 -16.13
CA SER A 695 -21.87 11.67 -15.35
C SER A 695 -21.23 11.70 -13.97
N LEU A 696 -20.32 12.65 -13.75
CA LEU A 696 -19.80 12.96 -12.43
C LEU A 696 -20.82 13.79 -11.67
N VAL A 697 -21.29 13.30 -10.52
CA VAL A 697 -22.15 14.05 -9.60
C VAL A 697 -21.38 14.28 -8.32
N VAL A 698 -21.22 15.53 -7.90
CA VAL A 698 -20.49 15.92 -6.68
C VAL A 698 -21.41 16.73 -5.78
N THR A 699 -21.53 16.37 -4.50
CA THR A 699 -22.14 17.26 -3.51
C THR A 699 -21.23 18.47 -3.32
N ASN A 700 -21.78 19.67 -3.50
CA ASN A 700 -21.03 20.92 -3.45
C ASN A 700 -20.42 21.11 -2.05
N PRO A 701 -19.08 21.04 -1.89
CA PRO A 701 -18.43 21.15 -0.59
C PRO A 701 -18.39 22.60 -0.08
N TRP A 702 -18.90 23.56 -0.86
CA TRP A 702 -19.01 24.97 -0.50
C TRP A 702 -20.48 25.42 -0.51
N PRO A 703 -21.23 25.16 0.58
CA PRO A 703 -22.67 25.43 0.64
C PRO A 703 -23.03 26.85 0.24
N GLY A 704 -23.99 26.99 -0.68
CA GLY A 704 -24.49 28.28 -1.16
C GLY A 704 -23.54 29.07 -2.06
N LYS A 705 -22.32 28.58 -2.32
CA LYS A 705 -21.36 29.22 -3.23
C LYS A 705 -21.43 28.61 -4.63
N SER A 706 -21.16 29.43 -5.64
CA SER A 706 -20.79 28.93 -6.96
C SER A 706 -19.46 28.15 -6.90
N VAL A 707 -19.18 27.34 -7.91
CA VAL A 707 -17.99 26.49 -8.00
C VAL A 707 -17.30 26.74 -9.32
N GLN A 708 -16.00 27.06 -9.26
CA GLN A 708 -15.15 27.18 -10.44
C GLN A 708 -14.85 25.79 -11.00
N VAL A 709 -14.99 25.61 -12.31
CA VAL A 709 -14.73 24.34 -13.00
C VAL A 709 -13.53 24.51 -13.93
N TYR A 710 -12.60 23.57 -13.88
CA TYR A 710 -11.54 23.40 -14.85
C TYR A 710 -11.68 22.04 -15.52
N ARG A 711 -11.53 21.99 -16.85
CA ARG A 711 -11.50 20.76 -17.65
C ARG A 711 -10.12 20.64 -18.28
N ASN A 712 -9.38 19.59 -17.92
CA ASN A 712 -7.99 19.37 -18.36
C ASN A 712 -7.12 20.63 -18.15
N GLY A 713 -7.28 21.29 -16.99
CA GLY A 713 -6.58 22.51 -16.61
C GLY A 713 -7.07 23.82 -17.26
N SER A 714 -8.01 23.76 -18.19
CA SER A 714 -8.61 24.95 -18.83
C SER A 714 -9.85 25.41 -18.07
N ASP A 715 -9.97 26.72 -17.85
CA ASP A 715 -11.15 27.34 -17.22
C ASP A 715 -12.41 27.06 -18.06
N ALA A 716 -13.42 26.44 -17.42
CA ALA A 716 -14.70 26.08 -18.01
C ALA A 716 -15.87 26.87 -17.39
N GLY A 717 -15.59 27.95 -16.68
CA GLY A 717 -16.57 28.80 -16.00
C GLY A 717 -17.05 28.26 -14.66
N THR A 718 -18.15 28.82 -14.15
CA THR A 718 -18.70 28.50 -12.84
C THR A 718 -20.04 27.77 -12.93
N VAL A 719 -20.27 26.82 -12.02
CA VAL A 719 -21.54 26.13 -11.80
C VAL A 719 -22.08 26.44 -10.39
N SER A 720 -23.33 26.08 -10.09
CA SER A 720 -23.94 26.31 -8.77
C SER A 720 -25.02 25.26 -8.49
N GLY A 721 -25.27 24.99 -7.22
CA GLY A 721 -26.24 23.98 -6.77
C GLY A 721 -25.76 23.26 -5.52
N THR A 722 -26.64 22.50 -4.89
CA THR A 722 -26.29 21.60 -3.77
C THR A 722 -25.58 20.34 -4.26
N LYS A 723 -25.99 19.82 -5.43
CA LYS A 723 -25.27 18.80 -6.20
C LYS A 723 -24.89 19.35 -7.58
N ILE A 724 -23.68 19.04 -8.02
CA ILE A 724 -23.11 19.49 -9.29
C ILE A 724 -23.00 18.30 -10.21
N THR A 725 -23.66 18.35 -11.37
CA THR A 725 -23.64 17.28 -12.38
C THR A 725 -22.84 17.73 -13.59
N LEU A 726 -21.81 16.96 -13.94
CA LEU A 726 -20.92 17.23 -15.07
C LEU A 726 -20.82 15.99 -15.95
N ALA A 727 -21.14 16.16 -17.24
CA ALA A 727 -20.81 15.14 -18.24
C ALA A 727 -19.30 15.15 -18.50
N THR A 728 -18.72 13.96 -18.50
CA THR A 728 -17.28 13.72 -18.63
C THR A 728 -16.97 12.73 -19.76
N SER A 729 -15.76 12.81 -20.30
CA SER A 729 -15.18 11.84 -21.22
C SER A 729 -14.13 10.96 -20.54
N ALA A 730 -13.82 9.80 -21.12
CA ALA A 730 -12.71 8.97 -20.66
C ALA A 730 -11.37 9.73 -20.75
N GLY A 731 -10.57 9.67 -19.70
CA GLY A 731 -9.32 10.41 -19.52
C GLY A 731 -9.48 11.90 -19.17
N GLU A 732 -10.70 12.43 -19.06
CA GLU A 732 -10.91 13.83 -18.70
C GLU A 732 -10.60 14.06 -17.22
N THR A 733 -9.83 15.11 -16.93
CA THR A 733 -9.63 15.61 -15.56
C THR A 733 -10.54 16.80 -15.30
N ILE A 734 -11.42 16.66 -14.33
CA ILE A 734 -12.25 17.75 -13.80
C ILE A 734 -11.61 18.26 -12.52
N THR A 735 -11.49 19.58 -12.36
CA THR A 735 -11.08 20.19 -11.10
C THR A 735 -12.11 21.24 -10.70
N LEU A 736 -12.65 21.09 -9.49
CA LEU A 736 -13.57 22.00 -8.85
C LEU A 736 -12.83 22.78 -7.78
N ALA A 737 -13.05 24.09 -7.71
CA ALA A 737 -12.48 24.95 -6.68
C ALA A 737 -13.45 26.06 -6.28
N GLN A 738 -13.16 26.77 -5.19
CA GLN A 738 -13.87 28.00 -4.88
C GLN A 738 -13.70 29.03 -6.03
N PRO A 739 -14.72 29.86 -6.32
CA PRO A 739 -14.62 30.92 -7.31
C PRO A 739 -13.42 31.84 -7.01
N GLY A 740 -12.62 32.14 -8.04
CA GLY A 740 -11.42 32.96 -7.93
C GLY A 740 -10.12 32.19 -7.64
N THR A 741 -10.19 30.90 -7.29
CA THR A 741 -9.00 30.05 -7.15
C THR A 741 -8.50 29.63 -8.54
N SER A 742 -7.25 29.99 -8.89
CA SER A 742 -6.64 29.61 -10.18
C SER A 742 -6.28 28.13 -10.24
N TYR A 743 -6.29 27.53 -11.43
CA TYR A 743 -5.84 26.14 -11.61
C TYR A 743 -4.41 25.91 -11.10
N ALA A 744 -3.50 26.89 -11.32
CA ALA A 744 -2.13 26.82 -10.81
C ALA A 744 -2.08 26.72 -9.28
N THR A 745 -2.97 27.43 -8.56
CA THR A 745 -3.08 27.32 -7.10
C THR A 745 -3.49 25.92 -6.69
N VAL A 746 -4.47 25.32 -7.38
CA VAL A 746 -4.89 23.94 -7.11
C VAL A 746 -3.77 22.96 -7.38
N GLN A 747 -3.00 23.14 -8.45
CA GLN A 747 -1.83 22.30 -8.75
C GLN A 747 -0.75 22.39 -7.65
N THR A 748 -0.47 23.59 -7.14
CA THR A 748 0.42 23.77 -5.99
C THR A 748 -0.14 23.03 -4.76
N GLN A 749 -1.42 23.19 -4.46
CA GLN A 749 -2.05 22.50 -3.32
C GLN A 749 -2.02 20.97 -3.47
N LEU A 750 -2.26 20.44 -4.66
CA LEU A 750 -2.11 19.02 -5.00
C LEU A 750 -0.67 18.54 -4.81
N ALA A 751 0.34 19.33 -5.16
CA ALA A 751 1.75 18.94 -5.10
C ALA A 751 2.36 18.99 -3.69
N GLN A 752 1.84 19.83 -2.79
CA GLN A 752 2.42 20.02 -1.45
C GLN A 752 1.98 18.94 -0.45
N PRO A 753 2.88 18.35 0.35
CA PRO A 753 2.47 17.46 1.45
C PRO A 753 1.52 18.15 2.45
N LEU A 754 0.73 17.36 3.18
CA LEU A 754 -0.09 17.87 4.27
C LEU A 754 0.77 18.62 5.31
N GLY A 755 0.30 19.77 5.79
CA GLY A 755 1.02 20.58 6.79
C GLY A 755 2.05 21.54 6.19
N SER A 756 2.38 21.41 4.89
CA SER A 756 3.12 22.41 4.13
C SER A 756 2.19 23.60 3.85
N SER A 757 2.00 24.48 4.82
CA SER A 757 1.06 25.60 4.69
C SER A 757 1.44 26.49 3.50
N THR A 758 0.56 26.54 2.48
CA THR A 758 0.24 27.81 1.83
C THR A 758 -1.02 28.30 2.52
N GLY A 759 -0.85 29.16 3.53
CA GLY A 759 -1.98 29.77 4.21
C GLY A 759 -2.93 30.39 3.19
N GLY A 760 -4.19 29.99 3.24
CA GLY A 760 -5.28 30.64 2.53
C GLY A 760 -5.41 32.07 3.05
N GLY A 761 -4.68 32.98 2.41
CA GLY A 761 -4.69 34.41 2.64
C GLY A 761 -3.99 35.03 1.44
N THR A 762 -4.75 35.81 0.68
CA THR A 762 -4.32 36.67 -0.43
C THR A 762 -2.80 36.93 -0.49
N GLY A 763 -2.12 36.34 -1.49
CA GLY A 763 -0.78 36.71 -1.94
C GLY A 763 0.32 36.71 -0.87
N GLY A 764 1.04 35.60 -0.73
CA GLY A 764 2.28 35.54 0.05
C GLY A 764 3.18 34.40 -0.41
N THR A 765 4.27 34.74 -1.10
CA THR A 765 5.42 33.86 -1.34
C THR A 765 5.95 33.29 -0.03
N SER A 766 6.37 32.01 0.01
CA SER A 766 7.10 31.43 1.15
C SER A 766 8.19 32.39 1.62
N THR A 767 8.19 32.74 2.92
CA THR A 767 9.08 33.76 3.48
C THR A 767 10.32 33.17 4.13
N SER A 768 10.54 31.86 4.20
CA SER A 768 11.77 31.33 4.82
C SER A 768 12.06 29.88 4.44
N PHE A 769 13.30 29.45 4.66
CA PHE A 769 13.76 28.07 4.52
C PHE A 769 14.72 27.74 5.66
N SER A 770 14.67 26.52 6.19
CA SER A 770 15.65 26.03 7.16
C SER A 770 15.82 24.53 7.08
N SER A 771 17.02 24.03 7.38
CA SER A 771 17.33 22.62 7.56
C SER A 771 18.61 22.43 8.38
N GLY A 772 18.53 21.64 9.45
CA GLY A 772 19.69 21.01 10.12
C GLY A 772 19.98 19.62 9.54
N PHE A 773 19.40 19.29 8.39
CA PHE A 773 19.57 17.99 7.71
C PHE A 773 19.08 16.79 8.52
N GLU A 774 18.22 17.02 9.51
CA GLU A 774 17.55 15.96 10.28
C GLU A 774 16.45 15.28 9.47
N SER A 775 16.02 14.09 9.90
CA SER A 775 14.95 13.35 9.23
C SER A 775 13.60 14.07 9.21
N SER A 776 13.38 15.03 10.12
CA SER A 776 12.19 15.89 10.18
C SER A 776 12.29 17.16 9.32
N ASP A 777 13.49 17.49 8.84
CA ASP A 777 13.74 18.71 8.07
C ASP A 777 13.52 18.46 6.56
N PRO A 778 13.43 19.52 5.73
CA PRO A 778 13.44 19.36 4.29
C PRO A 778 14.66 18.55 3.84
N ALA A 779 14.41 17.41 3.19
CA ALA A 779 15.46 16.57 2.62
C ALA A 779 16.11 17.24 1.40
N PRO A 780 17.45 17.15 1.23
CA PRO A 780 18.10 17.64 0.02
C PRO A 780 17.47 17.05 -1.24
N SER A 781 17.21 17.91 -2.22
CA SER A 781 16.72 17.50 -3.55
C SER A 781 17.79 16.75 -4.35
N TRP A 782 19.06 16.98 -4.02
CA TRP A 782 20.19 16.31 -4.64
C TRP A 782 21.28 16.01 -3.62
N THR A 783 22.02 14.93 -3.88
CA THR A 783 23.26 14.57 -3.18
C THR A 783 24.34 14.30 -4.22
N ASP A 784 25.58 14.68 -3.91
CA ASP A 784 26.76 14.42 -4.75
C ASP A 784 26.58 14.84 -6.22
N THR A 785 25.78 15.89 -6.45
CA THR A 785 25.38 16.31 -7.80
C THR A 785 25.93 17.69 -8.14
N VAL A 786 26.77 17.75 -9.16
CA VAL A 786 27.32 19.01 -9.71
C VAL A 786 26.23 19.82 -10.39
N ASP A 787 26.21 21.13 -10.13
CA ASP A 787 25.35 22.08 -10.83
C ASP A 787 26.02 22.58 -12.11
N THR A 788 25.76 21.89 -13.22
CA THR A 788 26.30 22.26 -14.55
C THR A 788 25.79 23.62 -15.07
N ALA A 789 24.65 24.11 -14.58
CA ALA A 789 24.12 25.43 -14.93
C ALA A 789 24.61 26.54 -13.99
N GLY A 790 25.06 26.17 -12.78
CA GLY A 790 25.50 27.07 -11.73
C GLY A 790 27.00 27.04 -11.48
N GLY A 791 27.84 26.86 -12.51
CA GLY A 791 29.30 26.96 -12.44
C GLY A 791 30.04 25.64 -12.68
N GLY A 792 29.38 24.49 -12.49
CA GLY A 792 29.93 23.18 -12.83
C GLY A 792 31.04 22.69 -11.90
N ASN A 793 31.85 21.76 -12.43
CA ASN A 793 33.03 21.19 -11.77
C ASN A 793 34.20 21.21 -12.75
N THR A 794 35.30 21.84 -12.35
CA THR A 794 36.57 21.83 -13.07
C THR A 794 37.68 21.45 -12.09
N GLY A 795 38.48 20.44 -12.41
CA GLY A 795 39.69 20.12 -11.63
C GLY A 795 39.46 19.52 -10.24
N VAL A 796 38.21 19.23 -9.84
CA VAL A 796 37.90 18.56 -8.57
C VAL A 796 37.42 17.14 -8.81
N THR A 797 38.08 16.17 -8.17
CA THR A 797 37.69 14.75 -8.16
C THR A 797 37.16 14.35 -6.79
N GLY A 798 36.81 13.07 -6.62
CA GLY A 798 36.55 12.54 -5.30
C GLY A 798 37.77 12.60 -4.40
N ILE A 799 37.53 12.64 -3.09
CA ILE A 799 38.58 12.81 -2.07
C ILE A 799 39.43 11.54 -1.87
N ASN A 800 38.92 10.38 -2.30
CA ASN A 800 39.58 9.08 -2.23
C ASN A 800 39.26 8.24 -3.49
N SER A 801 39.86 7.05 -3.60
CA SER A 801 39.68 6.15 -4.74
C SER A 801 38.26 5.62 -4.93
N ASP A 802 37.45 5.66 -3.87
CA ASP A 802 36.09 5.12 -3.86
C ASP A 802 35.07 6.17 -4.33
N SER A 803 35.47 7.45 -4.40
CA SER A 803 34.63 8.57 -4.79
C SER A 803 34.96 9.02 -6.21
N THR A 804 33.98 8.97 -7.11
CA THR A 804 34.18 9.31 -8.54
C THR A 804 34.14 10.82 -8.83
N GLY A 805 33.73 11.64 -7.86
CA GLY A 805 33.62 13.10 -7.97
C GLY A 805 33.49 13.76 -6.58
N PRO A 806 33.39 15.10 -6.52
CA PRO A 806 33.14 15.81 -5.27
C PRO A 806 31.79 15.41 -4.67
N GLN A 807 31.67 15.53 -3.35
CA GLN A 807 30.51 15.07 -2.59
C GLN A 807 29.85 16.23 -1.83
N ALA A 808 28.53 16.15 -1.70
CA ALA A 808 27.68 17.00 -0.88
C ALA A 808 26.43 16.20 -0.50
N GLY A 809 26.30 15.77 0.75
CA GLY A 809 25.13 14.98 1.17
C GLY A 809 25.02 14.76 2.69
N PRO A 810 23.82 14.50 3.22
CA PRO A 810 23.62 14.30 4.65
C PRO A 810 24.42 13.11 5.20
N ARG A 811 24.90 13.25 6.45
CA ARG A 811 25.59 12.21 7.22
C ARG A 811 25.07 12.20 8.66
N THR A 812 24.50 11.08 9.07
CA THR A 812 24.00 10.86 10.43
C THR A 812 25.06 10.16 11.28
N GLY A 813 25.28 10.63 12.50
CA GLY A 813 26.26 10.05 13.43
C GLY A 813 27.71 10.39 13.12
N GLU A 814 27.96 11.34 12.21
CA GLU A 814 29.27 11.95 11.99
C GLU A 814 29.40 13.26 12.81
N THR A 815 29.92 14.35 12.22
CA THR A 815 30.08 15.64 12.91
C THR A 815 28.88 16.53 12.65
N SER A 816 28.08 16.84 13.67
CA SER A 816 26.96 17.80 13.62
C SER A 816 27.16 18.96 14.61
N HIS A 817 26.48 20.08 14.37
CA HIS A 817 26.46 21.26 15.25
C HIS A 817 25.27 21.17 16.20
N THR A 818 24.07 20.95 15.66
CA THR A 818 22.89 20.54 16.44
C THR A 818 22.34 19.22 15.91
N GLY A 819 21.50 18.55 16.69
CA GLY A 819 20.92 17.27 16.25
C GLY A 819 21.95 16.16 16.03
N SER A 820 21.66 15.28 15.08
CA SER A 820 22.38 14.03 14.79
C SER A 820 22.91 13.92 13.35
N SER A 821 22.54 14.87 12.48
CA SER A 821 22.85 14.88 11.06
C SER A 821 23.48 16.21 10.65
N SER A 822 24.24 16.21 9.55
CA SER A 822 24.74 17.43 8.92
C SER A 822 25.08 17.14 7.45
N LEU A 823 25.22 18.18 6.63
CA LEU A 823 25.59 18.03 5.23
C LEU A 823 27.11 17.97 5.08
N MET A 824 27.65 16.78 4.78
CA MET A 824 29.08 16.61 4.50
C MET A 824 29.42 17.11 3.10
N TYR A 825 30.50 17.88 2.96
CA TYR A 825 31.12 18.24 1.69
C TYR A 825 32.53 17.67 1.57
N SER A 826 32.93 17.22 0.38
CA SER A 826 34.30 16.74 0.14
C SER A 826 34.73 16.82 -1.33
N GLY A 827 36.04 16.79 -1.56
CA GLY A 827 36.63 16.66 -2.90
C GLY A 827 38.15 16.72 -2.87
N SER A 828 38.80 16.48 -4.00
CA SER A 828 40.25 16.64 -4.17
C SER A 828 40.54 17.54 -5.37
N ALA A 829 41.21 18.67 -5.10
CA ALA A 829 41.47 19.71 -6.07
C ALA A 829 42.80 19.49 -6.82
N SER A 830 42.79 19.78 -8.11
CA SER A 830 43.94 19.71 -9.00
C SER A 830 43.82 20.67 -10.19
N GLY A 831 44.95 21.19 -10.68
CA GLY A 831 45.00 22.07 -11.84
C GLY A 831 45.05 23.57 -11.48
N THR A 832 44.82 24.44 -12.46
CA THR A 832 45.08 25.89 -12.33
C THR A 832 43.92 26.71 -11.77
N GLY A 833 42.71 26.15 -11.73
CA GLY A 833 41.51 26.82 -11.22
C GLY A 833 40.44 25.84 -10.75
N PRO A 834 40.76 24.93 -9.81
CA PRO A 834 39.83 23.92 -9.37
C PRO A 834 38.63 24.54 -8.63
N HIS A 835 37.43 24.15 -9.05
CA HIS A 835 36.17 24.52 -8.40
C HIS A 835 35.11 23.45 -8.61
N ALA A 836 34.20 23.33 -7.65
CA ALA A 836 33.04 22.45 -7.74
C ALA A 836 31.84 23.07 -7.01
N TYR A 837 30.73 23.20 -7.73
CA TYR A 837 29.48 23.73 -7.20
C TYR A 837 28.43 22.62 -7.18
N LEU A 838 28.08 22.13 -6.00
CA LEU A 838 27.12 21.02 -5.83
C LEU A 838 25.76 21.57 -5.39
N LYS A 839 24.71 21.19 -6.11
CA LYS A 839 23.34 21.56 -5.77
C LYS A 839 22.82 20.67 -4.64
N VAL A 840 22.08 21.27 -3.71
CA VAL A 840 21.55 20.61 -2.50
C VAL A 840 20.02 20.70 -2.47
N TYR A 841 19.44 21.90 -2.62
CA TYR A 841 17.99 22.11 -2.58
C TYR A 841 17.44 22.75 -3.86
N ASP A 842 16.33 22.23 -4.37
CA ASP A 842 15.52 22.81 -5.43
C ASP A 842 14.40 23.67 -4.85
N LEU A 843 14.44 24.97 -5.14
CA LEU A 843 13.40 25.93 -4.80
C LEU A 843 12.72 26.49 -6.05
N SER A 844 13.01 25.97 -7.24
CA SER A 844 12.55 26.55 -8.52
C SER A 844 11.03 26.52 -8.69
N ALA A 845 10.36 25.55 -8.07
CA ALA A 845 8.90 25.45 -8.05
C ALA A 845 8.22 26.49 -7.13
N ALA A 846 8.95 27.00 -6.12
CA ALA A 846 8.47 28.04 -5.21
C ALA A 846 9.64 28.93 -4.73
N PRO A 847 10.20 29.79 -5.60
CA PRO A 847 11.41 30.55 -5.28
C PRO A 847 11.24 31.49 -4.09
N LEU A 848 12.23 31.57 -3.21
CA LEU A 848 12.20 32.45 -2.04
C LEU A 848 12.60 33.87 -2.45
N ALA A 849 11.70 34.84 -2.29
CA ALA A 849 12.01 36.24 -2.55
C ALA A 849 13.02 36.76 -1.52
N VAL A 850 14.11 37.40 -1.97
CA VAL A 850 15.13 37.96 -1.07
C VAL A 850 14.57 39.14 -0.25
N GLY A 851 13.88 40.08 -0.88
CA GLY A 851 13.31 41.23 -0.17
C GLY A 851 14.36 42.12 0.50
N THR A 852 13.92 42.94 1.47
CA THR A 852 14.77 44.02 2.04
C THR A 852 15.53 43.64 3.32
N ALA A 853 15.29 42.46 3.88
CA ALA A 853 15.80 42.10 5.21
C ALA A 853 16.30 40.66 5.35
N LYS A 854 16.30 39.85 4.28
CA LYS A 854 16.65 38.43 4.42
C LYS A 854 18.11 38.19 4.70
N THR A 855 18.35 37.21 5.56
CA THR A 855 19.68 36.70 5.87
C THR A 855 19.79 35.23 5.53
N LEU A 856 20.92 34.84 4.95
CA LEU A 856 21.38 33.45 4.92
C LEU A 856 22.22 33.22 6.19
N GLY A 857 21.92 32.18 6.95
CA GLY A 857 22.70 31.74 8.11
C GLY A 857 23.02 30.25 8.01
N TYR A 858 24.22 29.84 8.40
CA TYR A 858 24.59 28.43 8.53
C TYR A 858 25.83 28.28 9.41
N TRP A 859 26.03 27.08 9.94
CA TRP A 859 27.28 26.67 10.58
C TRP A 859 28.10 25.82 9.62
N ILE A 860 29.42 26.00 9.62
CA ILE A 860 30.36 25.23 8.79
C ILE A 860 31.56 24.74 9.59
N TYR A 861 31.89 23.45 9.46
CA TYR A 861 32.99 22.76 10.12
C TYR A 861 34.02 22.28 9.08
N PRO A 862 35.03 23.09 8.75
CA PRO A 862 36.08 22.68 7.82
C PRO A 862 37.13 21.80 8.52
N GLN A 863 37.42 20.62 7.99
CA GLN A 863 38.34 19.67 8.62
C GLN A 863 39.80 19.88 8.19
N SER A 864 40.73 19.69 9.12
CA SER A 864 42.16 19.57 8.82
C SER A 864 42.64 18.11 8.80
N ASN A 865 43.93 17.90 8.49
CA ASN A 865 44.59 16.59 8.62
C ASN A 865 44.46 15.97 10.03
N ALA A 866 44.18 16.76 11.07
CA ALA A 866 44.04 16.26 12.44
C ALA A 866 42.72 15.49 12.66
N THR A 867 41.67 15.84 11.92
CA THR A 867 40.33 15.21 12.06
C THR A 867 39.97 14.32 10.88
N THR A 868 40.72 14.39 9.77
CA THR A 868 40.56 13.48 8.64
C THR A 868 41.89 13.25 7.90
N PRO A 869 42.24 12.00 7.54
CA PRO A 869 43.47 11.71 6.78
C PRO A 869 43.40 12.15 5.31
N TRP A 870 42.22 12.58 4.84
CA TRP A 870 42.00 12.94 3.45
C TRP A 870 42.34 14.40 3.13
N VAL A 871 42.55 15.23 4.15
CA VAL A 871 43.06 16.60 4.00
C VAL A 871 44.56 16.58 4.27
N PRO A 872 45.43 17.02 3.32
CA PRO A 872 46.87 16.97 3.52
C PRO A 872 47.36 17.76 4.74
N ALA A 873 48.44 17.30 5.37
CA ALA A 873 49.06 18.00 6.51
C ALA A 873 49.47 19.43 6.11
N GLY A 874 49.01 20.43 6.88
CA GLY A 874 49.25 21.85 6.61
C GLY A 874 48.34 22.48 5.55
N SER A 875 47.42 21.72 4.97
CA SER A 875 46.43 22.22 4.00
C SER A 875 45.35 23.08 4.67
N THR A 876 44.91 24.12 3.95
CA THR A 876 43.76 24.96 4.32
C THR A 876 42.60 24.83 3.33
N GLU A 877 42.65 23.86 2.41
CA GLU A 877 41.67 23.71 1.32
C GLU A 877 40.22 23.60 1.81
N SER A 878 40.00 22.97 2.97
CA SER A 878 38.66 22.87 3.60
C SER A 878 38.03 24.21 3.97
N THR A 879 38.82 25.29 4.03
CA THR A 879 38.32 26.66 4.31
C THR A 879 37.85 27.41 3.06
N CYS A 880 38.15 26.90 1.86
CA CYS A 880 37.78 27.50 0.58
C CYS A 880 36.36 27.07 0.13
N VAL A 881 35.40 27.06 1.06
CA VAL A 881 34.04 26.53 0.86
C VAL A 881 32.99 27.50 1.39
N ALA A 882 31.86 27.63 0.70
CA ALA A 882 30.72 28.42 1.15
C ALA A 882 29.38 27.83 0.69
N VAL A 883 28.30 28.16 1.39
CA VAL A 883 26.93 27.98 0.88
C VAL A 883 26.66 29.07 -0.15
N ASP A 884 26.19 28.66 -1.33
CA ASP A 884 25.85 29.56 -2.43
C ASP A 884 24.38 29.42 -2.82
N LEU A 885 23.84 30.45 -3.48
CA LEU A 885 22.46 30.50 -3.94
C LEU A 885 22.45 30.80 -5.43
N VAL A 886 21.63 30.08 -6.20
CA VAL A 886 21.32 30.44 -7.58
C VAL A 886 19.95 31.08 -7.62
N PHE A 887 19.87 32.28 -8.19
CA PHE A 887 18.63 33.02 -8.34
C PHE A 887 17.87 32.60 -9.61
N THR A 888 16.58 32.93 -9.70
CA THR A 888 15.72 32.60 -10.85
C THR A 888 16.18 33.22 -12.17
N ASP A 889 16.99 34.28 -12.11
CA ASP A 889 17.64 34.91 -13.28
C ASP A 889 18.99 34.26 -13.65
N ASN A 890 19.33 33.12 -13.03
CA ASN A 890 20.59 32.39 -13.12
C ASN A 890 21.84 33.14 -12.61
N SER A 891 21.69 34.32 -12.00
CA SER A 891 22.79 34.92 -11.23
C SER A 891 23.02 34.16 -9.91
N THR A 892 24.17 34.35 -9.30
CA THR A 892 24.58 33.60 -8.09
C THR A 892 24.88 34.53 -6.92
N LEU A 893 24.82 34.02 -5.69
CA LEU A 893 25.17 34.78 -4.50
C LEU A 893 26.69 35.03 -4.46
N ARG A 894 27.50 34.01 -4.78
CA ARG A 894 28.97 34.10 -4.84
C ARG A 894 29.47 35.26 -5.73
N ASP A 895 28.79 35.55 -6.83
CA ASP A 895 29.19 36.60 -7.79
C ASP A 895 28.46 37.94 -7.55
N SER A 896 27.63 38.03 -6.51
CA SER A 896 26.88 39.26 -6.18
C SER A 896 27.72 40.30 -5.43
N GLY A 897 28.88 39.90 -4.90
CA GLY A 897 29.69 40.71 -4.00
C GLY A 897 29.05 40.92 -2.62
N ALA A 898 28.19 39.98 -2.19
CA ALA A 898 27.69 39.87 -0.83
C ALA A 898 28.82 39.46 0.12
N VAL A 899 28.76 39.95 1.36
CA VAL A 899 29.75 39.68 2.40
C VAL A 899 29.09 39.04 3.63
N ASP A 900 29.88 38.25 4.36
CA ASP A 900 29.53 37.72 5.66
C ASP A 900 29.52 38.81 6.76
N GLN A 901 29.22 38.42 7.98
CA GLN A 901 29.17 39.32 9.14
C GLN A 901 30.53 39.94 9.51
N ASN A 902 31.64 39.41 8.99
CA ASN A 902 33.00 39.90 9.20
C ASN A 902 33.50 40.75 8.01
N GLY A 903 32.69 40.91 6.96
CA GLY A 903 33.01 41.68 5.77
C GLY A 903 33.78 40.90 4.69
N ASN A 904 33.94 39.58 4.82
CA ASN A 904 34.56 38.75 3.80
C ASN A 904 33.54 38.41 2.71
N GLN A 905 33.95 38.38 1.44
CA GLN A 905 33.04 38.01 0.35
C GLN A 905 32.66 36.54 0.44
N ILE A 906 31.39 36.21 0.18
CA ILE A 906 30.85 34.85 0.34
C ILE A 906 31.28 33.87 -0.77
N HIS A 907 31.90 34.37 -1.83
CA HIS A 907 32.49 33.51 -2.84
C HIS A 907 33.49 32.53 -2.18
N PRO A 908 33.45 31.21 -2.47
CA PRO A 908 34.29 30.22 -1.77
C PRO A 908 35.80 30.57 -1.76
N ALA A 909 36.34 31.04 -2.89
CA ALA A 909 37.74 31.50 -2.99
C ALA A 909 38.11 32.66 -2.05
N HIS A 910 37.13 33.46 -1.62
CA HIS A 910 37.31 34.57 -0.70
C HIS A 910 37.05 34.18 0.77
N GLN A 911 36.62 32.94 1.03
CA GLN A 911 36.51 32.36 2.37
C GLN A 911 37.79 31.62 2.79
N CYS A 912 38.67 31.30 1.83
CA CYS A 912 39.97 30.68 2.08
C CYS A 912 40.75 31.39 3.20
N GLY A 913 41.09 30.67 4.27
CA GLY A 913 41.84 31.19 5.41
C GLY A 913 41.04 32.06 6.39
N HIS A 914 39.75 32.31 6.14
CA HIS A 914 38.86 33.06 7.04
C HIS A 914 38.02 32.15 7.95
N LEU A 915 37.85 30.88 7.58
CA LEU A 915 37.25 29.86 8.43
C LEU A 915 38.32 29.18 9.29
N THR A 916 38.02 28.94 10.56
CA THR A 916 38.91 28.21 11.47
C THR A 916 38.70 26.71 11.29
N LEU A 917 39.79 25.97 11.04
CA LEU A 917 39.77 24.51 10.92
C LEU A 917 39.36 23.82 12.22
N ASP A 918 38.72 22.66 12.09
CA ASP A 918 38.31 21.74 13.16
C ASP A 918 37.41 22.37 14.24
N THR A 919 36.69 23.43 13.88
CA THR A 919 35.68 24.06 14.73
C THR A 919 34.49 24.54 13.91
N TRP A 920 33.35 24.71 14.56
CA TRP A 920 32.14 25.25 13.93
C TRP A 920 32.27 26.76 13.77
N ASN A 921 32.14 27.23 12.53
CA ASN A 921 32.14 28.64 12.17
C ASN A 921 30.71 29.04 11.80
N HIS A 922 30.14 30.03 12.48
CA HIS A 922 28.85 30.59 12.08
C HIS A 922 29.06 31.60 10.97
N VAL A 923 28.31 31.49 9.88
CA VAL A 923 28.33 32.44 8.76
C VAL A 923 26.94 33.03 8.60
N THR A 924 26.86 34.36 8.52
CA THR A 924 25.62 35.08 8.27
C THR A 924 25.82 36.12 7.18
N VAL A 925 24.97 36.11 6.16
CA VAL A 925 25.04 36.98 4.99
C VAL A 925 23.73 37.74 4.85
N ASN A 926 23.79 39.07 4.79
CA ASN A 926 22.63 39.89 4.45
C ASN A 926 22.38 39.83 2.94
N LEU A 927 21.38 39.05 2.53
CA LEU A 927 21.04 38.81 1.13
C LEU A 927 20.47 40.06 0.44
N ALA A 928 19.83 40.96 1.19
CA ALA A 928 19.23 42.17 0.62
C ALA A 928 20.27 43.11 0.00
N THR A 929 21.53 43.05 0.45
CA THR A 929 22.63 43.82 -0.10
C THR A 929 22.91 43.37 -1.54
N LYS A 930 22.38 44.12 -2.51
CA LYS A 930 22.46 43.89 -3.98
C LYS A 930 21.56 42.80 -4.57
N ASN A 931 20.86 41.99 -3.77
CA ASN A 931 19.97 40.94 -4.28
C ASN A 931 18.50 41.11 -3.89
N ALA A 932 18.09 42.25 -3.32
CA ALA A 932 16.73 42.46 -2.79
C ALA A 932 15.58 42.15 -3.76
N ASN A 933 15.79 42.37 -5.06
CA ASN A 933 14.78 42.12 -6.11
C ASN A 933 14.85 40.70 -6.70
N LYS A 934 15.73 39.83 -6.21
CA LYS A 934 15.91 38.47 -6.73
C LYS A 934 15.08 37.45 -5.97
N GLN A 935 14.92 36.29 -6.57
CA GLN A 935 14.30 35.11 -5.94
C GLN A 935 15.25 33.93 -6.02
N ILE A 936 15.38 33.17 -4.94
CA ILE A 936 16.29 32.05 -4.80
C ILE A 936 15.64 30.81 -5.42
N ALA A 937 16.26 30.25 -6.44
CA ALA A 937 15.80 29.07 -7.13
C ALA A 937 16.49 27.79 -6.64
N ARG A 938 17.74 27.87 -6.18
CA ARG A 938 18.50 26.70 -5.71
C ARG A 938 19.51 27.07 -4.61
N ILE A 939 19.78 26.13 -3.71
CA ILE A 939 20.85 26.23 -2.70
C ILE A 939 21.95 25.22 -3.04
N LEU A 940 23.20 25.69 -2.99
CA LEU A 940 24.41 24.95 -3.35
C LEU A 940 25.41 24.98 -2.19
N VAL A 941 26.37 24.05 -2.21
CA VAL A 941 27.65 24.17 -1.51
C VAL A 941 28.76 24.19 -2.57
N GLY A 942 29.62 25.19 -2.50
CA GLY A 942 30.69 25.43 -3.48
C GLY A 942 32.08 25.37 -2.85
N TYR A 943 33.01 24.73 -3.55
CA TYR A 943 34.45 24.85 -3.36
C TYR A 943 35.05 25.63 -4.54
N ASP A 944 35.94 26.57 -4.27
CA ASP A 944 36.69 27.30 -5.30
C ASP A 944 38.01 27.81 -4.72
N HIS A 945 39.14 27.41 -5.29
CA HIS A 945 40.44 27.94 -4.93
C HIS A 945 41.38 27.94 -6.14
N PRO A 946 41.58 29.09 -6.80
CA PRO A 946 42.53 29.18 -7.90
C PRO A 946 43.95 28.80 -7.48
N GLY A 947 44.49 27.73 -8.06
CA GLY A 947 45.80 27.17 -7.70
C GLY A 947 45.81 26.23 -6.48
N GLY A 948 44.64 25.91 -5.92
CA GLY A 948 44.49 24.94 -4.83
C GLY A 948 44.87 23.52 -5.24
N ALA A 949 45.37 22.73 -4.28
CA ALA A 949 45.78 21.36 -4.54
C ALA A 949 45.58 20.45 -3.32
N GLY A 950 44.96 19.28 -3.56
CA GLY A 950 44.75 18.25 -2.54
C GLY A 950 43.31 18.17 -2.02
N GLY A 951 43.11 17.28 -1.05
CA GLY A 951 41.78 17.01 -0.50
C GLY A 951 41.25 18.08 0.43
N TYR A 952 39.93 18.30 0.38
CA TYR A 952 39.16 19.14 1.29
C TYR A 952 37.94 18.37 1.79
N ARG A 953 37.55 18.57 3.05
CA ARG A 953 36.36 17.95 3.64
C ARG A 953 35.80 18.81 4.78
N GLY A 954 34.49 18.77 4.99
CA GLY A 954 33.86 19.37 6.14
C GLY A 954 32.37 19.13 6.17
N TYR A 955 31.66 19.88 7.01
CA TYR A 955 30.22 19.76 7.20
C TYR A 955 29.55 21.14 7.25
N VAL A 956 28.31 21.22 6.79
CA VAL A 956 27.42 22.36 6.92
C VAL A 956 26.19 21.95 7.72
N ASP A 957 25.74 22.80 8.63
CA ASP A 957 24.62 22.51 9.52
C ASP A 957 23.81 23.78 9.85
N ASP A 958 22.59 23.60 10.39
CA ASP A 958 21.59 24.63 10.72
C ASP A 958 21.45 25.72 9.64
N LEU A 959 21.32 25.29 8.39
CA LEU A 959 21.12 26.19 7.25
C LEU A 959 19.77 26.90 7.39
N SER A 960 19.75 28.21 7.25
CA SER A 960 18.54 29.03 7.32
C SER A 960 18.57 30.21 6.36
N ILE A 961 17.41 30.54 5.81
CA ILE A 961 17.13 31.72 4.99
C ILE A 961 15.86 32.33 5.57
N GLY A 962 15.99 33.41 6.33
CA GLY A 962 14.91 34.06 7.07
C GLY A 962 14.79 35.53 6.71
#